data_AF-A0A2G9NAI3-F1
#
_entry.id   AF-A0A2G9NAI3-F1
#
_cell.length_a   1.000
_cell.length_b   1.000
_cell.length_c   1.000
_cell.angle_alpha   90.00
_cell.angle_beta   90.00
_cell.angle_gamma   90.00
#
_symmetry.space_group_name_H-M   'P 1'
#
loop_
_entity.id
_entity.type
_entity.pdbx_description
1 polymer ?
#
loop_
_entity_poly.entity_id
_entity_poly.type
_entity_poly.pdbx_seq_one_letter_code
_entity_poly.pdbx_strand_id
1 'polypeptide(L)'
;MEMIKNFSPRLYQQTILGTAARANTLVVLPTGMGKTAVAFMLAAQRLHHYPKSKILMLAPTKPLCEQHIESFRNHLNINQEKIVLFTGDVSPEKRGEMWEDAQVVVSTPQCVTGDTIIYTKNGPITIKDFVESFELSKKKYGNKIGFHANIEKNVLGFAKNSITYVNATNVWKLPAKKIIHIKTEMKHSLKCTPEHPLLTINDSGRIKWKKSEDLKEGDYIATPSKIEILSQKIDLYFEFQTSNLRLVDTELINILFRKLQEKGPVDKKYYNYKRRSMPLNTFFADAKKVKLDLPDFLLITNKTGKSTPLRLPHYLNEDLSYILGAMLADGHIGNRSSAHGNEVVYSELFYKTILNQFIKKVKLVFGIKPSTINSKKGAIYYSTVLALVLDKLGVPKGNKSKIIRVPKFIFNSKKSEISSFLSGVINADGDGHKNMFRVCSISKNFIFDLKWLFLTLGIDSLIAFNPSKKGKMRGGTINCSESFHLVISGQDNLQKMILFDELDENKKKNAKIKRVGIKKHGTRSKDILPVKEALRLAYQEHRKNGGKTIDQFRIAYSAGYLSKNYLKKNLPLLKSEKAKELLNILEKPLRWVKIKEIESIPYKGFVYDLTVEKEHNFITNFLVSHNTVENDIINDRVKLQNVSCLIIDEAHHATGEYAYVWIADRYEKTSKYARILGLTASPGSDLETVKQVCTNLKIEKVEVRTDKDHDMKPYIQDVKLNWMPVDFPEEYKLVQKYLKDCRKSKLLEAQGLGYCNDPDARKTDLLKLQGELIKKISMGEKDFDAMRAMSLVAEALKVEHGIELLECQGVHQCSEYLEGIQKQAITSKTKAVKHLMLDTNFKSALYHAQKLVENNVEHPKMIKLKEMLKDITEDKKAIIFTQFRDSANLIVKNLDEMNIKSHVFVGQAKKKGVGFNQKKQKEILDQFRNGEFQILVATSVAEEGLDIPKVDEVIFYEPVPSAIRAIQRRGRTGRLEKGEVSILMTAGTRDEGYKWSAHHKEKRMYRNLDTLKSDFTLVQEQQNKTLDQFIPKDQVVAIVADHREKNNRVVKELMELGVSVKTEQLISADYVVSGKVGVELKKVPDFVASIIDRRLLDQMRELKQNFEKSVLIIEGEEDIFSIRQVHANAIWGMLASIALGFNIPILYTKNPKDTASLLAVMAKREQDTGRSYSLHAGKPVSDIEQQEFFLSSIPNMGLVNARRLLEYFGSIKSVVGSSSEDFVKIDGIGKKTAERLVEFFEKEYIFKK
;
A
#
# COMPACT_ATOMS: atom_id res chain seq x y z
N MET A 1 23.09 -28.50 25.08
CA MET A 1 22.62 -27.46 26.03
C MET A 1 23.71 -26.46 26.41
N GLU A 2 24.98 -26.66 26.00
CA GLU A 2 26.11 -25.76 26.30
C GLU A 2 25.97 -24.32 25.76
N MET A 3 25.10 -24.10 24.76
CA MET A 3 24.80 -22.77 24.22
C MET A 3 23.73 -21.99 25.00
N ILE A 4 23.12 -22.55 26.04
CA ILE A 4 22.11 -21.89 26.86
C ILE A 4 22.72 -21.55 28.21
N LYS A 5 22.59 -20.30 28.66
CA LYS A 5 23.07 -19.80 29.96
C LYS A 5 21.90 -19.27 30.80
N ASN A 6 22.06 -19.31 32.12
CA ASN A 6 21.12 -18.71 33.09
C ASN A 6 19.65 -19.16 32.93
N PHE A 7 19.41 -20.37 32.42
CA PHE A 7 18.06 -20.88 32.18
C PHE A 7 17.98 -22.39 32.40
N SER A 8 17.03 -22.82 33.23
CA SER A 8 16.68 -24.23 33.42
C SER A 8 15.35 -24.52 32.72
N PRO A 9 15.34 -25.29 31.61
CA PRO A 9 14.12 -25.57 30.86
C PRO A 9 13.16 -26.47 31.64
N ARG A 10 11.87 -26.14 31.61
CA ARG A 10 10.80 -26.95 32.22
C ARG A 10 10.52 -28.20 31.38
N LEU A 11 10.00 -29.26 31.99
CA LEU A 11 9.74 -30.54 31.30
C LEU A 11 8.85 -30.39 30.05
N TYR A 12 7.78 -29.60 30.12
CA TYR A 12 6.92 -29.34 28.96
C TYR A 12 7.66 -28.56 27.86
N GLN A 13 8.58 -27.64 28.21
CA GLN A 13 9.38 -26.90 27.23
C GLN A 13 10.39 -27.80 26.53
N GLN A 14 10.99 -28.75 27.26
CA GLN A 14 11.86 -29.80 26.69
C GLN A 14 11.09 -30.71 25.75
N THR A 15 9.87 -31.09 26.12
CA THR A 15 8.99 -31.93 25.29
C THR A 15 8.61 -31.21 24.00
N ILE A 16 8.18 -29.94 24.08
CA ILE A 16 7.85 -29.12 22.91
C ILE A 16 9.09 -28.90 22.04
N LEU A 17 10.27 -28.68 22.64
CA LEU A 17 11.53 -28.60 21.90
C LEU A 17 11.80 -29.90 21.13
N GLY A 18 11.57 -31.07 21.74
CA GLY A 18 11.73 -32.37 21.08
C GLY A 18 10.88 -32.49 19.81
N THR A 19 9.64 -31.99 19.85
CA THR A 19 8.75 -31.93 18.68
C THR A 19 9.24 -30.90 17.65
N ALA A 20 9.51 -29.66 18.08
CA ALA A 20 9.94 -28.57 17.22
C ALA A 20 11.32 -28.81 16.56
N ALA A 21 12.18 -29.61 17.21
CA ALA A 21 13.45 -30.06 16.66
C ALA A 21 13.29 -31.09 15.53
N ARG A 22 12.14 -31.78 15.44
CA ARG A 22 11.85 -32.80 14.41
C ARG A 22 10.88 -32.36 13.31
N ALA A 23 9.89 -31.52 13.61
CA ALA A 23 8.88 -31.05 12.66
C ALA A 23 8.65 -29.53 12.71
N ASN A 24 8.11 -28.94 11.64
CA ASN A 24 7.59 -27.57 11.66
C ASN A 24 6.42 -27.50 12.64
N THR A 25 6.54 -26.69 13.69
CA THR A 25 5.65 -26.81 14.85
C THR A 25 4.96 -25.50 15.17
N LEU A 26 3.64 -25.55 15.33
CA LEU A 26 2.85 -24.47 15.92
C LEU A 26 2.72 -24.73 17.40
N VAL A 27 3.31 -23.87 18.22
CA VAL A 27 3.28 -23.96 19.67
C VAL A 27 2.21 -23.01 20.19
N VAL A 28 1.15 -23.60 20.75
CA VAL A 28 0.07 -22.89 21.42
C VAL A 28 0.28 -23.03 22.91
N LEU A 29 0.82 -21.97 23.52
CA LEU A 29 1.08 -21.89 24.95
C LEU A 29 0.40 -20.66 25.55
N PRO A 30 -0.17 -20.75 26.77
CA PRO A 30 -0.64 -19.58 27.48
C PRO A 30 0.48 -18.53 27.64
N THR A 31 0.10 -17.26 27.61
CA THR A 31 1.06 -16.16 27.81
C THR A 31 1.71 -16.30 29.19
N GLY A 32 3.03 -16.06 29.28
CA GLY A 32 3.78 -16.26 30.53
C GLY A 32 4.39 -17.65 30.72
N MET A 33 3.99 -18.65 29.95
CA MET A 33 4.50 -20.03 30.07
C MET A 33 5.80 -20.28 29.30
N GLY A 34 6.54 -19.22 28.94
CA GLY A 34 7.86 -19.33 28.31
C GLY A 34 7.87 -19.68 26.82
N LYS A 35 6.98 -19.09 26.00
CA LYS A 35 7.00 -19.22 24.52
C LYS A 35 8.34 -18.80 23.91
N THR A 36 8.87 -17.66 24.35
CA THR A 36 10.19 -17.16 23.93
C THR A 36 11.31 -18.11 24.35
N ALA A 37 11.12 -18.88 25.44
CA ALA A 37 12.09 -19.90 25.86
C ALA A 37 12.20 -21.05 24.87
N VAL A 38 11.06 -21.53 24.36
CA VAL A 38 11.04 -22.52 23.28
C VAL A 38 11.76 -21.99 22.03
N ALA A 39 11.58 -20.71 21.68
CA ALA A 39 12.26 -20.09 20.55
C ALA A 39 13.79 -20.05 20.71
N PHE A 40 14.33 -19.56 21.83
CA PHE A 40 15.79 -19.53 21.99
C PHE A 40 16.37 -20.93 22.21
N MET A 41 15.63 -21.87 22.82
CA MET A 41 16.05 -23.26 22.97
C MET A 41 16.19 -23.96 21.61
N LEU A 42 15.20 -23.76 20.72
CA LEU A 42 15.26 -24.26 19.35
C LEU A 42 16.38 -23.58 18.57
N ALA A 43 16.53 -22.25 18.70
CA ALA A 43 17.62 -21.52 18.07
C ALA A 43 19.01 -22.07 18.48
N ALA A 44 19.23 -22.31 19.78
CA ALA A 44 20.46 -22.90 20.31
C ALA A 44 20.72 -24.30 19.75
N GLN A 45 19.68 -25.15 19.71
CA GLN A 45 19.79 -26.49 19.16
C GLN A 45 20.11 -26.47 17.66
N ARG A 46 19.45 -25.61 16.88
CA ARG A 46 19.70 -25.46 15.44
C ARG A 46 21.09 -24.92 15.16
N LEU A 47 21.56 -23.92 15.91
CA LEU A 47 22.92 -23.40 15.77
C LEU A 47 23.99 -24.40 16.23
N HIS A 48 23.70 -25.27 17.20
CA HIS A 48 24.61 -26.35 17.58
C HIS A 48 24.79 -27.39 16.45
N HIS A 49 23.69 -27.82 15.83
CA HIS A 49 23.75 -28.76 14.69
C HIS A 49 24.25 -28.11 13.40
N TYR A 50 23.98 -26.82 13.20
CA TYR A 50 24.37 -26.05 12.02
C TYR A 50 25.12 -24.78 12.43
N PRO A 51 26.40 -24.85 12.88
CA PRO A 51 27.12 -23.69 13.45
C PRO A 51 27.27 -22.50 12.50
N LYS A 52 27.24 -22.75 11.19
CA LYS A 52 27.38 -21.74 10.13
C LYS A 52 26.03 -21.20 9.62
N SER A 53 24.90 -21.64 10.19
CA SER A 53 23.58 -21.16 9.80
C SER A 53 23.14 -19.95 10.62
N LYS A 54 21.99 -19.38 10.24
CA LYS A 54 21.38 -18.20 10.89
C LYS A 54 19.97 -18.54 11.39
N ILE A 55 19.51 -17.77 12.36
CA ILE A 55 18.14 -17.81 12.89
C ILE A 55 17.45 -16.50 12.54
N LEU A 56 16.29 -16.57 11.89
CA LEU A 56 15.47 -15.41 11.58
C LEU A 56 14.19 -15.44 12.42
N MET A 57 13.99 -14.40 13.24
CA MET A 57 12.79 -14.22 14.03
C MET A 57 11.97 -13.03 13.51
N LEU A 58 10.69 -13.24 13.26
CA LEU A 58 9.76 -12.20 12.83
C LEU A 58 8.76 -11.93 13.95
N ALA A 59 8.54 -10.65 14.24
CA ALA A 59 7.53 -10.19 15.19
C ALA A 59 6.82 -8.95 14.64
N PRO A 60 5.53 -8.73 14.98
CA PRO A 60 4.71 -7.73 14.29
C PRO A 60 5.08 -6.30 14.68
N THR A 61 5.69 -6.10 15.86
CA THR A 61 5.99 -4.78 16.38
C THR A 61 7.43 -4.69 16.89
N LYS A 62 8.01 -3.49 16.79
CA LYS A 62 9.37 -3.20 17.26
C LYS A 62 9.59 -3.49 18.77
N PRO A 63 8.68 -3.12 19.71
CA PRO A 63 8.85 -3.48 21.11
C PRO A 63 8.90 -4.99 21.35
N LEU A 64 8.14 -5.76 20.57
CA LEU A 64 8.18 -7.21 20.64
C LEU A 64 9.51 -7.74 20.09
N CYS A 65 10.02 -7.19 18.97
CA CYS A 65 11.35 -7.50 18.48
C CYS A 65 12.47 -7.16 19.50
N GLU A 66 12.36 -6.04 20.21
CA GLU A 66 13.29 -5.61 21.26
C GLU A 66 13.21 -6.54 22.50
N GLN A 67 12.02 -6.97 22.91
CA GLN A 67 11.85 -7.94 23.98
C GLN A 67 12.48 -9.31 23.63
N HIS A 68 12.31 -9.75 22.38
CA HIS A 68 12.90 -10.99 21.90
C HIS A 68 14.42 -10.90 21.80
N ILE A 69 14.97 -9.77 21.30
CA ILE A 69 16.42 -9.64 21.20
C ILE A 69 17.10 -9.65 22.58
N GLU A 70 16.49 -9.02 23.59
CA GLU A 70 16.96 -9.07 24.97
C GLU A 70 16.91 -10.49 25.54
N SER A 71 15.81 -11.20 25.31
CA SER A 71 15.65 -12.60 25.73
C SER A 71 16.71 -13.51 25.10
N PHE A 72 17.02 -13.35 23.81
CA PHE A 72 18.05 -14.12 23.12
C PHE A 72 19.46 -13.78 23.64
N ARG A 73 19.78 -12.51 23.92
CA ARG A 73 21.09 -12.10 24.47
C ARG A 73 21.35 -12.58 25.89
N ASN A 74 20.30 -12.62 26.71
CA ASN A 74 20.39 -13.04 28.11
C ASN A 74 20.58 -14.55 28.26
N HIS A 75 19.99 -15.34 27.36
CA HIS A 75 19.94 -16.80 27.51
C HIS A 75 20.79 -17.59 26.50
N LEU A 76 21.24 -16.99 25.39
CA LEU A 76 22.18 -17.65 24.47
C LEU A 76 23.63 -17.29 24.80
N ASN A 77 24.50 -18.29 24.79
CA ASN A 77 25.94 -18.16 24.88
C ASN A 77 26.54 -17.89 23.49
N ILE A 78 26.14 -16.77 22.88
CA ILE A 78 26.61 -16.26 21.59
C ILE A 78 27.11 -14.83 21.82
N ASN A 79 28.14 -14.40 21.08
CA ASN A 79 28.56 -12.99 21.10
C ASN A 79 27.34 -12.10 20.82
N GLN A 80 27.07 -11.15 21.73
CA GLN A 80 25.91 -10.27 21.65
C GLN A 80 25.86 -9.45 20.35
N GLU A 81 27.01 -9.18 19.73
CA GLU A 81 27.14 -8.49 18.44
C GLU A 81 26.59 -9.30 17.27
N LYS A 82 26.57 -10.64 17.38
CA LYS A 82 26.00 -11.55 16.37
C LYS A 82 24.48 -11.71 16.51
N ILE A 83 23.86 -11.07 17.51
CA ILE A 83 22.42 -11.03 17.71
C ILE A 83 21.93 -9.63 17.35
N VAL A 84 21.34 -9.49 16.16
CA VAL A 84 21.06 -8.20 15.53
C VAL A 84 19.58 -7.92 15.35
N LEU A 85 19.21 -6.64 15.51
CA LEU A 85 17.85 -6.14 15.31
C LEU A 85 17.77 -5.42 13.96
N PHE A 86 16.92 -5.90 13.06
CA PHE A 86 16.62 -5.25 11.79
C PHE A 86 15.31 -4.46 11.92
N THR A 87 15.42 -3.19 12.27
CA THR A 87 14.28 -2.25 12.23
C THR A 87 14.49 -1.24 11.11
N GLY A 88 13.47 -0.42 10.84
CA GLY A 88 13.58 0.75 9.96
C GLY A 88 14.59 1.81 10.43
N ASP A 89 15.33 1.58 11.52
CA ASP A 89 16.41 2.45 11.99
C ASP A 89 17.80 2.05 11.44
N VAL A 90 17.92 0.87 10.81
CA VAL A 90 19.17 0.33 10.25
C VAL A 90 19.10 0.36 8.72
N SER A 91 20.05 1.02 8.06
CA SER A 91 20.14 1.10 6.59
C SER A 91 20.38 -0.28 5.96
N PRO A 92 19.71 -0.65 4.85
CA PRO A 92 19.92 -1.92 4.19
C PRO A 92 21.34 -2.36 3.80
N GLU A 93 22.32 -1.50 3.51
CA GLU A 93 23.72 -1.98 3.33
C GLU A 93 24.26 -2.43 4.68
N LYS A 94 24.01 -1.63 5.72
CA LYS A 94 24.36 -2.01 7.08
C LYS A 94 23.59 -3.25 7.52
N ARG A 95 22.36 -3.47 7.04
CA ARG A 95 21.63 -4.74 7.26
C ARG A 95 22.25 -5.89 6.47
N GLY A 96 22.77 -5.67 5.26
CA GLY A 96 23.54 -6.66 4.50
C GLY A 96 24.86 -7.02 5.20
N GLU A 97 25.63 -6.04 5.64
CA GLU A 97 26.86 -6.22 6.42
C GLU A 97 26.58 -6.94 7.75
N MET A 98 25.61 -6.45 8.52
CA MET A 98 25.16 -7.10 9.76
C MET A 98 24.59 -8.49 9.49
N TRP A 99 24.00 -8.73 8.32
CA TRP A 99 23.46 -10.04 7.95
C TRP A 99 24.58 -11.06 7.78
N GLU A 100 25.71 -10.69 7.16
CA GLU A 100 26.85 -11.61 6.97
C GLU A 100 27.40 -12.12 8.30
N ASP A 101 27.59 -11.23 9.27
CA ASP A 101 28.17 -11.58 10.58
C ASP A 101 27.16 -12.11 11.61
N ALA A 102 25.86 -11.86 11.41
CA ALA A 102 24.83 -12.26 12.36
C ALA A 102 24.58 -13.78 12.41
N GLN A 103 24.28 -14.28 13.59
CA GLN A 103 23.75 -15.64 13.80
C GLN A 103 22.26 -15.62 14.16
N VAL A 104 21.76 -14.52 14.73
CA VAL A 104 20.34 -14.34 15.07
C VAL A 104 19.87 -12.96 14.62
N VAL A 105 18.76 -12.89 13.89
CA VAL A 105 18.20 -11.66 13.30
C VAL A 105 16.72 -11.51 13.66
N VAL A 106 16.27 -10.32 14.07
CA VAL A 106 14.86 -10.02 14.42
C VAL A 106 14.28 -8.84 13.60
N SER A 107 13.08 -8.91 12.96
CA SER A 107 12.63 -7.93 11.89
C SER A 107 11.10 -7.62 11.62
N THR A 108 10.74 -6.59 10.79
CA THR A 108 9.36 -6.07 10.37
C THR A 108 9.14 -5.63 8.84
N PRO A 109 7.90 -5.56 8.23
CA PRO A 109 7.58 -5.18 6.78
C PRO A 109 6.53 -4.02 6.46
N GLN A 110 6.68 -3.02 5.51
CA GLN A 110 5.83 -1.73 5.37
C GLN A 110 5.74 -0.97 3.94
N CYS A 111 4.69 -0.11 3.57
CA CYS A 111 4.42 0.59 2.20
C CYS A 111 3.57 1.98 2.10
N VAL A 112 3.40 2.68 0.91
CA VAL A 112 2.60 3.98 0.66
C VAL A 112 1.48 4.00 -0.44
N THR A 113 0.54 4.98 -0.57
CA THR A 113 -0.51 4.97 -1.66
C THR A 113 -0.08 5.57 -3.02
N GLY A 114 -0.79 5.21 -4.10
CA GLY A 114 -0.43 5.57 -5.50
C GLY A 114 -0.53 7.04 -5.91
N ASP A 115 -1.36 7.83 -5.23
CA ASP A 115 -1.47 9.28 -5.44
C ASP A 115 -0.28 10.08 -4.87
N THR A 116 0.66 9.39 -4.21
CA THR A 116 1.88 9.99 -3.66
C THR A 116 2.79 10.48 -4.78
N ILE A 117 3.24 11.73 -4.72
CA ILE A 117 4.19 12.32 -5.66
C ILE A 117 5.62 12.01 -5.21
N ILE A 118 6.41 11.48 -6.12
CA ILE A 118 7.88 11.35 -6.01
C ILE A 118 8.54 12.25 -7.05
N TYR A 119 9.83 12.53 -6.88
CA TYR A 119 10.58 13.38 -7.80
C TYR A 119 11.64 12.55 -8.53
N THR A 120 11.62 12.59 -9.87
CA THR A 120 12.52 11.82 -10.74
C THR A 120 13.46 12.75 -11.51
N LYS A 121 14.33 12.18 -12.35
CA LYS A 121 15.09 12.95 -13.36
C LYS A 121 14.22 13.69 -14.38
N ASN A 122 12.92 13.42 -14.47
CA ASN A 122 12.00 14.12 -15.38
C ASN A 122 11.04 15.06 -14.62
N GLY A 123 11.35 15.38 -13.36
CA GLY A 123 10.51 16.18 -12.47
C GLY A 123 9.54 15.33 -11.63
N PRO A 124 8.56 15.99 -10.98
CA PRO A 124 7.59 15.34 -10.10
C PRO A 124 6.57 14.50 -10.88
N ILE A 125 6.32 13.28 -10.40
CA ILE A 125 5.38 12.31 -10.97
C ILE A 125 4.68 11.54 -9.84
N THR A 126 3.49 10.99 -10.08
CA THR A 126 2.87 10.08 -9.10
C THR A 126 3.67 8.77 -9.04
N ILE A 127 3.76 8.17 -7.85
CA ILE A 127 4.45 6.89 -7.66
C ILE A 127 3.73 5.80 -8.45
N LYS A 128 2.41 5.87 -8.60
CA LYS A 128 1.65 4.97 -9.48
C LYS A 128 2.14 5.07 -10.92
N ASP A 129 2.14 6.26 -11.52
CA ASP A 129 2.54 6.42 -12.94
C ASP A 129 4.01 6.04 -13.15
N PHE A 130 4.86 6.28 -12.15
CA PHE A 130 6.25 5.83 -12.20
C PHE A 130 6.35 4.31 -12.18
N VAL A 131 5.76 3.63 -11.20
CA VAL A 131 5.83 2.18 -11.05
C VAL A 131 5.16 1.46 -12.23
N GLU A 132 4.01 1.94 -12.67
CA GLU A 132 3.25 1.35 -13.78
C GLU A 132 3.82 1.69 -15.17
N SER A 133 4.84 2.56 -15.26
CA SER A 133 5.57 2.79 -16.52
C SER A 133 6.53 1.65 -16.89
N PHE A 134 6.80 0.75 -15.94
CA PHE A 134 7.65 -0.42 -16.16
C PHE A 134 6.82 -1.67 -16.45
N GLU A 135 7.45 -2.65 -17.11
CA GLU A 135 6.84 -3.96 -17.33
C GLU A 135 6.80 -4.74 -16.01
N LEU A 136 5.62 -4.73 -15.39
CA LEU A 136 5.42 -5.27 -14.06
C LEU A 136 5.19 -6.78 -14.10
N SER A 137 6.03 -7.53 -13.40
CA SER A 137 5.87 -8.96 -13.17
C SER A 137 4.86 -9.21 -12.05
N LYS A 138 3.85 -10.03 -12.32
CA LYS A 138 2.91 -10.51 -11.30
C LYS A 138 3.64 -11.39 -10.30
N LYS A 139 3.47 -11.11 -9.02
CA LYS A 139 3.99 -11.94 -7.93
C LYS A 139 2.92 -12.12 -6.86
N LYS A 140 2.73 -13.36 -6.44
CA LYS A 140 1.70 -13.71 -5.47
C LYS A 140 2.20 -13.43 -4.05
N TYR A 141 1.42 -12.68 -3.27
CA TYR A 141 1.66 -12.38 -1.86
C TYR A 141 0.46 -12.90 -1.06
N GLY A 142 0.53 -14.16 -0.61
CA GLY A 142 -0.62 -14.83 0.01
C GLY A 142 -1.80 -15.00 -0.96
N ASN A 143 -2.98 -14.50 -0.59
CA ASN A 143 -4.23 -14.61 -1.39
C ASN A 143 -4.47 -13.48 -2.40
N LYS A 144 -3.57 -12.50 -2.54
CA LYS A 144 -3.67 -11.45 -3.55
C LYS A 144 -2.42 -11.39 -4.40
N ILE A 145 -2.61 -10.75 -5.55
CA ILE A 145 -1.59 -10.56 -6.57
C ILE A 145 -1.06 -9.14 -6.37
N GLY A 146 0.24 -9.06 -6.08
CA GLY A 146 1.01 -7.84 -6.18
C GLY A 146 1.85 -7.86 -7.45
N PHE A 147 2.55 -6.77 -7.70
CA PHE A 147 3.38 -6.61 -8.88
C PHE A 147 4.70 -5.96 -8.51
N HIS A 148 5.77 -6.31 -9.22
CA HIS A 148 7.07 -5.68 -9.06
C HIS A 148 7.82 -5.60 -10.38
N ALA A 149 8.83 -4.74 -10.45
CA ALA A 149 9.82 -4.74 -11.51
C ALA A 149 11.19 -4.33 -10.95
N ASN A 150 12.24 -4.87 -11.57
CA ASN A 150 13.61 -4.41 -11.33
C ASN A 150 13.86 -3.21 -12.24
N ILE A 151 14.46 -2.17 -11.70
CA ILE A 151 14.70 -0.91 -12.39
C ILE A 151 16.07 -0.36 -12.02
N GLU A 152 16.56 0.61 -12.78
CA GLU A 152 17.70 1.43 -12.39
C GLU A 152 17.37 2.88 -12.71
N LYS A 153 16.75 3.57 -11.76
CA LYS A 153 16.22 4.93 -11.97
C LYS A 153 16.47 5.80 -10.76
N ASN A 154 16.72 7.07 -11.04
CA ASN A 154 17.03 8.05 -10.01
C ASN A 154 15.76 8.72 -9.48
N VAL A 155 15.59 8.71 -8.16
CA VAL A 155 14.55 9.44 -7.42
C VAL A 155 15.19 10.35 -6.38
N LEU A 156 14.51 11.38 -5.87
CA LEU A 156 15.08 12.19 -4.78
C LEU A 156 15.01 11.45 -3.44
N GLY A 157 16.11 11.49 -2.68
CA GLY A 157 16.24 11.00 -1.32
C GLY A 157 17.17 11.88 -0.49
N PHE A 158 17.22 11.63 0.82
CA PHE A 158 18.10 12.29 1.76
C PHE A 158 19.39 11.49 1.91
N ALA A 159 20.50 12.03 1.41
CA ALA A 159 21.80 11.36 1.29
C ALA A 159 22.91 12.28 1.79
N LYS A 160 23.82 11.83 2.66
CA LYS A 160 25.03 12.61 3.04
C LYS A 160 24.77 14.09 3.38
N ASN A 161 23.74 14.37 4.19
CA ASN A 161 23.29 15.74 4.53
C ASN A 161 22.86 16.62 3.33
N SER A 162 22.52 16.04 2.18
CA SER A 162 21.88 16.71 1.04
C SER A 162 20.57 15.99 0.68
N ILE A 163 19.70 16.66 -0.09
CA ILE A 163 18.56 16.00 -0.74
C ILE A 163 18.87 15.99 -2.23
N THR A 164 19.19 14.82 -2.74
CA THR A 164 19.72 14.64 -4.10
C THR A 164 19.19 13.34 -4.70
N TYR A 165 19.62 13.01 -5.92
CA TYR A 165 19.24 11.79 -6.58
C TYR A 165 19.87 10.56 -5.91
N VAL A 166 19.03 9.59 -5.59
CA VAL A 166 19.37 8.26 -5.06
C VAL A 166 18.85 7.20 -6.03
N ASN A 167 19.51 6.04 -6.08
CA ASN A 167 19.21 5.00 -7.06
C ASN A 167 18.09 4.07 -6.57
N ALA A 168 16.96 4.03 -7.29
CA ALA A 168 15.90 3.07 -7.07
C ALA A 168 16.13 1.82 -7.93
N THR A 169 16.23 0.66 -7.28
CA THR A 169 16.55 -0.65 -7.88
C THR A 169 15.32 -1.50 -8.14
N ASN A 170 14.22 -1.27 -7.41
CA ASN A 170 12.98 -2.04 -7.56
C ASN A 170 11.76 -1.16 -7.29
N VAL A 171 10.66 -1.54 -7.91
CA VAL A 171 9.34 -0.96 -7.70
C VAL A 171 8.35 -2.01 -7.25
N TRP A 172 7.40 -1.61 -6.40
CA TRP A 172 6.40 -2.49 -5.81
C TRP A 172 5.00 -1.91 -5.98
N LYS A 173 4.02 -2.80 -6.19
CA LYS A 173 2.59 -2.51 -6.21
C LYS A 173 1.86 -3.62 -5.45
N LEU A 174 1.37 -3.30 -4.26
CA LEU A 174 0.83 -4.25 -3.28
C LEU A 174 -0.59 -3.86 -2.86
N PRO A 175 -1.52 -4.79 -2.64
CA PRO A 175 -2.89 -4.47 -2.24
C PRO A 175 -3.01 -4.19 -0.73
N ALA A 176 -3.68 -3.10 -0.33
CA ALA A 176 -3.87 -2.72 1.08
C ALA A 176 -5.36 -2.63 1.48
N LYS A 177 -5.63 -2.88 2.78
CA LYS A 177 -6.97 -2.79 3.41
C LYS A 177 -7.18 -1.56 4.29
N LYS A 178 -6.08 -0.89 4.71
CA LYS A 178 -6.08 0.21 5.68
C LYS A 178 -4.91 1.14 5.40
N ILE A 179 -5.13 2.44 5.56
CA ILE A 179 -4.11 3.48 5.44
C ILE A 179 -4.23 4.51 6.57
N ILE A 180 -3.16 5.24 6.83
CA ILE A 180 -3.09 6.45 7.64
C ILE A 180 -2.92 7.64 6.71
N HIS A 181 -3.74 8.67 6.92
CA HIS A 181 -3.69 9.93 6.18
C HIS A 181 -3.19 11.03 7.10
N ILE A 182 -2.01 11.56 6.79
CA ILE A 182 -1.31 12.60 7.54
C ILE A 182 -1.44 13.91 6.76
N LYS A 183 -1.81 15.00 7.43
CA LYS A 183 -1.72 16.36 6.90
C LYS A 183 -0.90 17.26 7.81
N THR A 184 0.00 18.04 7.23
CA THR A 184 0.91 18.94 7.98
C THR A 184 0.41 20.37 8.02
N GLU A 185 1.05 21.21 8.84
CA GLU A 185 0.78 22.64 8.89
C GLU A 185 1.12 23.39 7.59
N MET A 186 2.01 22.82 6.78
CA MET A 186 2.37 23.28 5.45
C MET A 186 1.47 22.69 4.35
N LYS A 187 0.40 21.99 4.75
CA LYS A 187 -0.58 21.35 3.86
C LYS A 187 0.00 20.24 2.97
N HIS A 188 1.15 19.68 3.35
CA HIS A 188 1.58 18.38 2.83
C HIS A 188 0.56 17.34 3.27
N SER A 189 0.31 16.35 2.40
CA SER A 189 -0.62 15.26 2.66
C SER A 189 0.03 13.97 2.21
N LEU A 190 0.06 12.96 3.08
CA LEU A 190 0.56 11.63 2.76
C LEU A 190 -0.43 10.59 3.23
N LYS A 191 -0.72 9.63 2.36
CA LYS A 191 -1.52 8.45 2.66
C LYS A 191 -0.58 7.24 2.58
N CYS A 192 -0.45 6.51 3.67
CA CYS A 192 0.51 5.42 3.77
C CYS A 192 -0.04 4.28 4.63
N THR A 193 0.60 3.12 4.59
CA THR A 193 0.22 2.02 5.49
C THR A 193 0.49 2.43 6.95
N PRO A 194 -0.27 1.92 7.95
CA PRO A 194 -0.07 2.23 9.38
C PRO A 194 1.38 2.09 9.85
N GLU A 195 2.06 1.14 9.24
CA GLU A 195 3.42 0.80 9.56
C GLU A 195 4.44 1.78 8.96
N HIS A 196 4.11 2.47 7.86
CA HIS A 196 5.05 3.31 7.09
C HIS A 196 5.79 4.35 7.94
N PRO A 197 7.13 4.38 7.92
CA PRO A 197 7.93 5.23 8.79
C PRO A 197 8.18 6.61 8.19
N LEU A 198 8.14 7.65 9.04
CA LEU A 198 8.51 9.01 8.70
C LEU A 198 9.59 9.54 9.64
N LEU A 199 10.48 10.37 9.10
CA LEU A 199 11.58 10.96 9.86
C LEU A 199 11.04 12.04 10.81
N THR A 200 11.28 11.90 12.11
CA THR A 200 10.80 12.79 13.18
C THR A 200 11.93 13.37 14.02
N ILE A 201 11.64 14.45 14.74
CA ILE A 201 12.52 15.04 15.76
C ILE A 201 11.74 15.24 17.07
N ASN A 202 12.41 15.12 18.22
CA ASN A 202 11.84 15.44 19.53
C ASN A 202 12.49 16.68 20.17
N ASP A 203 11.94 17.13 21.30
CA ASP A 203 12.41 18.33 22.02
C ASP A 203 13.88 18.25 22.50
N SER A 204 14.44 17.04 22.63
CA SER A 204 15.85 16.81 22.98
C SER A 204 16.82 16.93 21.79
N GLY A 205 16.30 17.17 20.59
CA GLY A 205 17.10 17.22 19.36
C GLY A 205 17.42 15.86 18.75
N ARG A 206 16.81 14.77 19.23
CA ARG A 206 17.03 13.43 18.69
C ARG A 206 16.15 13.20 17.47
N ILE A 207 16.80 12.95 16.33
CA ILE A 207 16.14 12.56 15.07
C ILE A 207 15.94 11.03 15.08
N LYS A 208 14.74 10.56 14.72
CA LYS A 208 14.43 9.13 14.61
C LYS A 208 13.29 8.86 13.64
N TRP A 209 13.21 7.63 13.13
CA TRP A 209 12.05 7.18 12.37
C TRP A 209 10.90 6.81 13.31
N LYS A 210 9.67 7.14 12.91
CA LYS A 210 8.45 6.83 13.66
C LYS A 210 7.36 6.38 12.70
N LYS A 211 6.65 5.29 13.02
CA LYS A 211 5.59 4.75 12.17
C LYS A 211 4.43 5.72 12.04
N SER A 212 3.71 5.66 10.92
CA SER A 212 2.59 6.55 10.67
C SER A 212 1.46 6.40 11.70
N GLU A 213 1.24 5.20 12.23
CA GLU A 213 0.26 4.94 13.29
C GLU A 213 0.68 5.45 14.68
N ASP A 214 1.99 5.57 14.93
CA ASP A 214 2.51 6.08 16.21
C ASP A 214 2.52 7.61 16.24
N LEU A 215 2.45 8.26 15.08
CA LEU A 215 2.42 9.71 14.93
C LEU A 215 1.13 10.30 15.49
N LYS A 216 1.23 11.48 16.07
CA LYS A 216 0.10 12.21 16.65
C LYS A 216 0.07 13.63 16.13
N GLU A 217 -1.11 14.25 16.19
CA GLU A 217 -1.20 15.69 15.96
C GLU A 217 -0.24 16.42 16.89
N GLY A 218 0.57 17.29 16.31
CA GLY A 218 1.60 18.02 17.00
C GLY A 218 3.01 17.44 16.95
N ASP A 219 3.19 16.18 16.54
CA ASP A 219 4.53 15.66 16.22
C ASP A 219 5.14 16.41 15.03
N TYR A 220 6.47 16.45 14.96
CA TYR A 220 7.21 17.09 13.88
C TYR A 220 7.82 16.04 12.95
N ILE A 221 7.54 16.17 11.65
CA ILE A 221 8.08 15.31 10.58
C ILE A 221 8.96 16.11 9.62
N ALA A 222 9.91 15.44 8.98
CA ALA A 222 10.90 16.09 8.11
C ALA A 222 10.36 16.38 6.71
N THR A 223 10.70 17.56 6.18
CA THR A 223 10.45 18.00 4.81
C THR A 223 11.73 18.56 4.20
N PRO A 224 11.93 18.50 2.88
CA PRO A 224 13.02 19.21 2.23
C PRO A 224 12.92 20.73 2.47
N SER A 225 14.05 21.37 2.79
CA SER A 225 14.20 22.84 2.73
C SER A 225 15.03 23.31 1.54
N LYS A 226 15.77 22.39 0.91
CA LYS A 226 16.57 22.60 -0.30
C LYS A 226 16.70 21.25 -1.01
N ILE A 227 16.69 21.24 -2.34
CA ILE A 227 17.02 20.05 -3.15
C ILE A 227 18.14 20.36 -4.13
N GLU A 228 18.90 19.33 -4.48
CA GLU A 228 20.04 19.39 -5.38
C GLU A 228 19.78 18.49 -6.57
N ILE A 229 19.57 19.14 -7.72
CA ILE A 229 19.24 18.51 -9.00
C ILE A 229 20.38 18.74 -9.99
N LEU A 230 20.58 17.78 -10.89
CA LEU A 230 21.51 17.90 -12.00
C LEU A 230 20.88 18.75 -13.10
N SER A 231 21.40 19.96 -13.30
CA SER A 231 20.95 20.84 -14.38
C SER A 231 21.42 20.34 -15.74
N GLN A 232 20.57 20.46 -16.76
CA GLN A 232 20.87 20.06 -18.14
C GLN A 232 20.50 21.18 -19.10
N LYS A 233 21.22 21.26 -20.23
CA LYS A 233 20.86 22.14 -21.34
C LYS A 233 19.66 21.51 -22.06
N ILE A 234 18.54 22.22 -22.10
CA ILE A 234 17.31 21.70 -22.70
C ILE A 234 17.30 22.01 -24.20
N ASP A 235 17.39 20.97 -25.03
CA ASP A 235 17.19 21.05 -26.48
C ASP A 235 15.69 21.06 -26.79
N LEU A 236 15.21 22.17 -27.35
CA LEU A 236 13.81 22.38 -27.68
C LEU A 236 13.41 21.74 -29.01
N TYR A 237 14.33 21.52 -29.94
CA TYR A 237 14.01 20.99 -31.27
C TYR A 237 13.39 19.60 -31.21
N PHE A 238 13.79 18.77 -30.23
CA PHE A 238 13.15 17.47 -29.98
C PHE A 238 11.66 17.58 -29.63
N GLU A 239 11.22 18.68 -29.02
CA GLU A 239 9.81 18.89 -28.68
C GLU A 239 8.96 19.22 -29.92
N PHE A 240 9.55 19.66 -31.04
CA PHE A 240 8.83 20.15 -32.22
C PHE A 240 8.75 19.16 -33.39
N GLN A 241 8.68 17.85 -33.10
CA GLN A 241 8.45 16.80 -34.10
C GLN A 241 6.97 16.77 -34.57
N THR A 242 6.51 17.86 -35.20
CA THR A 242 5.14 17.99 -35.72
C THR A 242 5.12 18.40 -37.19
N SER A 243 4.14 17.91 -37.95
CA SER A 243 3.86 18.32 -39.32
C SER A 243 3.12 19.66 -39.43
N ASN A 244 2.63 20.21 -38.30
CA ASN A 244 1.86 21.46 -38.28
C ASN A 244 2.74 22.71 -38.40
N LEU A 245 4.04 22.55 -38.17
CA LEU A 245 5.06 23.58 -38.31
C LEU A 245 6.01 23.20 -39.44
N ARG A 246 6.48 24.21 -40.18
CA ARG A 246 7.37 24.04 -41.33
C ARG A 246 8.57 24.96 -41.23
N LEU A 247 9.76 24.45 -41.58
CA LEU A 247 10.99 25.22 -41.78
C LEU A 247 10.88 26.03 -43.07
N VAL A 248 11.22 27.32 -43.00
CA VAL A 248 11.20 28.27 -44.13
C VAL A 248 12.61 28.55 -44.67
N ASP A 249 13.65 28.11 -43.96
CA ASP A 249 15.05 28.31 -44.33
C ASP A 249 15.45 27.43 -45.53
N THR A 250 15.43 28.03 -46.72
CA THR A 250 15.74 27.34 -47.98
C THR A 250 17.22 26.98 -48.10
N GLU A 251 18.12 27.75 -47.50
CA GLU A 251 19.56 27.47 -47.49
C GLU A 251 19.84 26.22 -46.67
N LEU A 252 19.29 26.13 -45.46
CA LEU A 252 19.43 24.97 -44.60
C LEU A 252 18.79 23.70 -45.21
N ILE A 253 17.65 23.85 -45.88
CA ILE A 253 17.01 22.75 -46.65
C ILE A 253 17.93 22.28 -47.79
N ASN A 254 18.61 23.20 -48.49
CA ASN A 254 19.53 22.87 -49.57
C ASN A 254 20.78 22.13 -49.06
N ILE A 255 21.34 22.56 -47.92
CA ILE A 255 22.47 21.87 -47.26
C ILE A 255 22.06 20.44 -46.87
N LEU A 256 20.90 20.29 -46.20
CA LEU A 256 20.36 18.98 -45.85
C LEU A 256 20.21 18.07 -47.08
N PHE A 257 19.67 18.61 -48.17
CA PHE A 257 19.47 17.86 -49.40
C PHE A 257 20.79 17.41 -50.04
N ARG A 258 21.83 18.26 -50.09
CA ARG A 258 23.15 17.88 -50.62
C ARG A 258 23.73 16.70 -49.82
N LYS A 259 23.70 16.78 -48.50
CA LYS A 259 24.17 15.70 -47.62
C LYS A 259 23.34 14.41 -47.75
N LEU A 260 22.04 14.51 -48.06
CA LEU A 260 21.21 13.33 -48.35
C LEU A 260 21.58 12.69 -49.69
N GLN A 261 21.86 13.50 -50.72
CA GLN A 261 22.29 13.01 -52.04
C GLN A 261 23.64 12.29 -51.98
N GLU A 262 24.57 12.77 -51.16
CA GLU A 262 25.86 12.11 -50.92
C GLU A 262 25.70 10.68 -50.36
N LYS A 263 24.57 10.37 -49.70
CA LYS A 263 24.27 9.04 -49.14
C LYS A 263 23.43 8.14 -50.05
N GLY A 264 22.95 8.64 -51.19
CA GLY A 264 22.14 7.87 -52.13
C GLY A 264 21.04 8.68 -52.82
N PRO A 265 20.25 8.04 -53.71
CA PRO A 265 19.18 8.71 -54.44
C PRO A 265 18.08 9.24 -53.50
N VAL A 266 17.66 10.49 -53.73
CA VAL A 266 16.70 11.22 -52.89
C VAL A 266 15.35 11.35 -53.60
N ASP A 267 14.26 11.13 -52.86
CA ASP A 267 12.87 11.15 -53.35
C ASP A 267 12.48 12.49 -54.04
N LYS A 268 11.65 12.42 -55.09
CA LYS A 268 11.11 13.57 -55.83
C LYS A 268 10.48 14.63 -54.90
N LYS A 269 9.90 14.23 -53.76
CA LYS A 269 9.28 15.18 -52.81
C LYS A 269 10.25 16.24 -52.28
N TYR A 270 11.55 15.97 -52.20
CA TYR A 270 12.53 16.93 -51.69
C TYR A 270 12.78 18.10 -52.65
N TYR A 271 12.63 17.88 -53.96
CA TYR A 271 12.71 18.95 -54.95
C TYR A 271 11.56 19.96 -54.78
N ASN A 272 10.40 19.52 -54.30
CA ASN A 272 9.29 20.42 -53.95
C ASN A 272 9.59 21.24 -52.67
N TYR A 273 10.32 20.68 -51.71
CA TYR A 273 10.69 21.40 -50.48
C TYR A 273 11.74 22.48 -50.72
N LYS A 274 12.69 22.26 -51.65
CA LYS A 274 13.67 23.29 -52.06
C LYS A 274 13.03 24.60 -52.53
N ARG A 275 11.84 24.51 -53.14
CA ARG A 275 11.11 25.65 -53.70
C ARG A 275 10.07 26.24 -52.74
N ARG A 276 9.87 25.63 -51.56
CA ARG A 276 8.82 25.98 -50.59
C ARG A 276 9.37 25.84 -49.17
N SER A 277 8.53 25.43 -48.22
CA SER A 277 8.92 25.11 -46.83
C SER A 277 8.92 23.60 -46.61
N MET A 278 9.64 23.12 -45.59
CA MET A 278 9.75 21.69 -45.25
C MET A 278 9.06 21.40 -43.90
N PRO A 279 8.27 20.33 -43.72
CA PRO A 279 7.72 19.98 -42.40
C PRO A 279 8.83 19.77 -41.37
N LEU A 280 8.69 20.30 -40.15
CA LEU A 280 9.73 20.20 -39.12
C LEU A 280 10.04 18.76 -38.71
N ASN A 281 9.03 17.91 -38.57
CA ASN A 281 9.23 16.49 -38.27
C ASN A 281 10.08 15.78 -39.34
N THR A 282 9.82 16.05 -40.62
CA THR A 282 10.62 15.52 -41.74
C THR A 282 12.03 16.08 -41.71
N PHE A 283 12.18 17.39 -41.51
CA PHE A 283 13.48 18.05 -41.41
C PHE A 283 14.35 17.43 -40.30
N PHE A 284 13.84 17.31 -39.07
CA PHE A 284 14.62 16.73 -37.97
C PHE A 284 14.94 15.25 -38.18
N ALA A 285 14.01 14.46 -38.73
CA ALA A 285 14.24 13.05 -39.03
C ALA A 285 15.39 12.88 -40.04
N ASP A 286 15.43 13.72 -41.07
CA ASP A 286 16.45 13.63 -42.12
C ASP A 286 17.78 14.28 -41.69
N ALA A 287 17.75 15.40 -40.98
CA ALA A 287 18.93 16.03 -40.38
C ALA A 287 19.68 15.05 -39.48
N LYS A 288 18.95 14.23 -38.71
CA LYS A 288 19.55 13.17 -37.88
C LYS A 288 20.26 12.08 -38.70
N LYS A 289 19.69 11.66 -39.84
CA LYS A 289 20.30 10.63 -40.72
C LYS A 289 21.64 11.08 -41.29
N VAL A 290 21.78 12.37 -41.58
CA VAL A 290 23.01 12.94 -42.16
C VAL A 290 23.91 13.62 -41.13
N LYS A 291 23.54 13.60 -39.84
CA LYS A 291 24.24 14.33 -38.77
C LYS A 291 24.48 15.80 -39.16
N LEU A 292 23.41 16.49 -39.56
CA LEU A 292 23.45 17.91 -39.90
C LEU A 292 23.64 18.76 -38.64
N ASP A 293 24.57 19.70 -38.69
CA ASP A 293 24.73 20.72 -37.64
C ASP A 293 23.56 21.70 -37.71
N LEU A 294 22.87 21.89 -36.58
CA LEU A 294 21.67 22.71 -36.49
C LEU A 294 22.03 24.13 -36.00
N PRO A 295 21.42 25.17 -36.58
CA PRO A 295 21.65 26.55 -36.15
C PRO A 295 21.01 26.85 -34.79
N ASP A 296 21.43 27.95 -34.16
CA ASP A 296 20.91 28.41 -32.86
C ASP A 296 19.41 28.75 -32.87
N PHE A 297 18.86 29.09 -34.04
CA PHE A 297 17.43 29.26 -34.24
C PHE A 297 16.98 28.78 -35.63
N LEU A 298 15.73 28.33 -35.74
CA LEU A 298 15.09 27.99 -37.01
C LEU A 298 13.98 29.00 -37.31
N LEU A 299 13.85 29.42 -38.57
CA LEU A 299 12.70 30.20 -39.03
C LEU A 299 11.56 29.27 -39.43
N ILE A 300 10.45 29.35 -38.69
CA ILE A 300 9.32 28.43 -38.83
C ILE A 300 8.02 29.15 -39.16
N THR A 301 7.16 28.47 -39.91
CA THR A 301 5.80 28.92 -40.23
C THR A 301 4.79 27.78 -40.02
N ASN A 302 3.50 28.07 -40.22
CA ASN A 302 2.41 27.12 -40.08
C ASN A 302 2.30 26.21 -41.33
N LYS A 303 1.43 25.21 -41.27
CA LYS A 303 1.20 24.26 -42.39
C LYS A 303 0.89 24.94 -43.74
N THR A 304 0.19 26.09 -43.73
CA THR A 304 -0.19 26.81 -44.97
C THR A 304 0.91 27.74 -45.50
N GLY A 305 1.96 28.02 -44.71
CA GLY A 305 3.00 28.99 -45.06
C GLY A 305 2.53 30.45 -45.08
N LYS A 306 1.27 30.73 -44.70
CA LYS A 306 0.69 32.08 -44.74
C LYS A 306 0.95 32.90 -43.47
N SER A 307 1.33 32.25 -42.37
CA SER A 307 1.65 32.96 -41.12
C SER A 307 3.04 33.57 -41.20
N THR A 308 3.20 34.76 -40.62
CA THR A 308 4.51 35.41 -40.45
C THR A 308 5.52 34.42 -39.83
N PRO A 309 6.69 34.23 -40.45
CA PRO A 309 7.73 33.37 -39.90
C PRO A 309 8.16 33.82 -38.50
N LEU A 310 8.42 32.84 -37.63
CA LEU A 310 8.81 33.03 -36.24
C LEU A 310 10.15 32.33 -35.98
N ARG A 311 11.00 32.93 -35.15
CA ARG A 311 12.27 32.32 -34.72
C ARG A 311 11.99 31.28 -33.63
N LEU A 312 12.41 30.03 -33.84
CA LEU A 312 12.38 28.98 -32.86
C LEU A 312 13.79 28.74 -32.31
N PRO A 313 14.09 29.07 -31.04
CA PRO A 313 15.41 28.85 -30.46
C PRO A 313 15.71 27.34 -30.34
N HIS A 314 16.98 26.96 -30.53
CA HIS A 314 17.45 25.58 -30.36
C HIS A 314 17.41 25.15 -28.90
N TYR A 315 17.88 26.00 -28.00
CA TYR A 315 17.94 25.70 -26.57
C TYR A 315 17.02 26.60 -25.76
N LEU A 316 16.56 26.07 -24.62
CA LEU A 316 15.93 26.90 -23.60
C LEU A 316 16.92 27.97 -23.13
N ASN A 317 16.39 29.19 -22.93
CA ASN A 317 17.14 30.31 -22.37
C ASN A 317 16.27 31.05 -21.34
N GLU A 318 16.88 32.00 -20.64
CA GLU A 318 16.25 32.79 -19.57
C GLU A 318 15.05 33.59 -20.09
N ASP A 319 15.16 34.22 -21.26
CA ASP A 319 14.08 35.01 -21.86
C ASP A 319 12.85 34.14 -22.20
N LEU A 320 13.03 32.97 -22.82
CA LEU A 320 11.96 32.04 -23.11
C LEU A 320 11.35 31.48 -21.82
N SER A 321 12.18 31.17 -20.83
CA SER A 321 11.71 30.70 -19.51
C SER A 321 10.81 31.73 -18.84
N TYR A 322 11.20 33.02 -18.86
CA TYR A 322 10.37 34.13 -18.39
C TYR A 322 9.03 34.21 -19.13
N ILE A 323 9.06 34.13 -20.48
CA ILE A 323 7.84 34.19 -21.30
C ILE A 323 6.89 33.05 -20.94
N LEU A 324 7.38 31.82 -20.78
CA LEU A 324 6.55 30.67 -20.40
C LEU A 324 5.92 30.85 -19.01
N GLY A 325 6.69 31.35 -18.04
CA GLY A 325 6.18 31.67 -16.70
C GLY A 325 5.07 32.71 -16.72
N ALA A 326 5.31 33.83 -17.40
CA ALA A 326 4.35 34.92 -17.55
C ALA A 326 3.08 34.46 -18.30
N MET A 327 3.23 33.68 -19.36
CA MET A 327 2.10 33.15 -20.14
C MET A 327 1.27 32.13 -19.35
N LEU A 328 1.87 31.31 -18.49
CA LEU A 328 1.14 30.36 -17.66
C LEU A 328 0.31 31.04 -16.57
N ALA A 329 0.85 32.12 -15.98
CA ALA A 329 0.16 32.97 -15.01
C ALA A 329 -0.98 33.76 -15.69
N ASP A 330 -0.65 34.75 -16.53
CA ASP A 330 -1.63 35.76 -17.00
C ASP A 330 -1.73 35.87 -18.55
N GLY A 331 -1.21 34.87 -19.26
CA GLY A 331 -1.39 34.74 -20.71
C GLY A 331 -2.70 34.04 -21.10
N HIS A 332 -3.13 34.22 -22.34
CA HIS A 332 -4.25 33.52 -22.95
C HIS A 332 -3.95 33.16 -24.41
N ILE A 333 -4.36 31.96 -24.84
CA ILE A 333 -4.32 31.55 -26.25
C ILE A 333 -5.74 31.21 -26.69
N GLY A 334 -6.26 32.02 -27.62
CA GLY A 334 -7.62 31.94 -28.16
C GLY A 334 -7.67 31.54 -29.64
N ASN A 335 -8.85 31.11 -30.07
CA ASN A 335 -9.16 30.88 -31.48
C ASN A 335 -10.00 32.07 -31.99
N ARG A 336 -9.56 32.70 -33.09
CA ARG A 336 -10.33 33.72 -33.81
C ARG A 336 -10.63 33.23 -35.22
N SER A 337 -11.72 33.73 -35.82
CA SER A 337 -12.17 33.39 -37.17
C SER A 337 -11.15 33.74 -38.27
N SER A 338 -11.21 32.92 -39.32
CA SER A 338 -10.35 32.61 -40.48
C SER A 338 -9.46 33.67 -41.17
N ALA A 339 -9.53 34.97 -40.85
CA ALA A 339 -8.78 35.99 -41.60
C ALA A 339 -7.43 36.43 -40.99
N HIS A 340 -7.24 36.31 -39.66
CA HIS A 340 -6.08 36.92 -38.96
C HIS A 340 -5.25 35.95 -38.10
N GLY A 341 -5.54 34.65 -38.09
CA GLY A 341 -4.82 33.64 -37.30
C GLY A 341 -5.23 33.58 -35.81
N ASN A 342 -4.58 32.71 -35.04
CA ASN A 342 -4.87 32.54 -33.60
C ASN A 342 -4.42 33.76 -32.78
N GLU A 343 -5.15 34.04 -31.70
CA GLU A 343 -4.89 35.16 -30.81
C GLU A 343 -4.06 34.69 -29.61
N VAL A 344 -2.93 35.34 -29.35
CA VAL A 344 -2.13 35.17 -28.12
C VAL A 344 -2.12 36.50 -27.38
N VAL A 345 -2.58 36.50 -26.14
CA VAL A 345 -2.73 37.70 -25.31
C VAL A 345 -1.90 37.55 -24.04
N TYR A 346 -1.20 38.61 -23.65
CA TYR A 346 -0.63 38.76 -22.32
C TYR A 346 -1.24 39.99 -21.64
N SER A 347 -1.91 39.76 -20.50
CA SER A 347 -2.93 40.67 -19.96
C SER A 347 -2.46 41.51 -18.77
N GLU A 348 -1.16 41.81 -18.66
CA GLU A 348 -0.64 42.67 -17.59
C GLU A 348 -0.96 44.15 -17.86
N LEU A 349 -2.10 44.60 -17.33
CA LEU A 349 -2.65 45.94 -17.57
C LEU A 349 -2.22 46.98 -16.54
N PHE A 350 -1.79 46.56 -15.35
CA PHE A 350 -1.51 47.46 -14.23
C PHE A 350 -0.07 47.92 -14.20
N TYR A 351 0.87 47.08 -14.65
CA TYR A 351 2.30 47.37 -14.64
C TYR A 351 2.90 47.46 -16.04
N LYS A 352 2.86 48.66 -16.64
CA LYS A 352 3.41 48.93 -17.98
C LYS A 352 4.89 48.51 -18.14
N THR A 353 5.68 48.58 -17.06
CA THR A 353 7.08 48.12 -17.04
C THR A 353 7.20 46.63 -17.32
N ILE A 354 6.39 45.81 -16.65
CA ILE A 354 6.35 44.36 -16.80
C ILE A 354 5.85 43.98 -18.20
N LEU A 355 4.82 44.67 -18.70
CA LEU A 355 4.30 44.49 -20.05
C LEU A 355 5.37 44.78 -21.12
N ASN A 356 6.10 45.89 -20.99
CA ASN A 356 7.17 46.25 -21.92
C ASN A 356 8.35 45.27 -21.87
N GLN A 357 8.70 44.77 -20.68
CA GLN A 357 9.71 43.73 -20.51
C GLN A 357 9.31 42.44 -21.23
N PHE A 358 8.06 42.00 -21.08
CA PHE A 358 7.51 40.84 -21.79
C PHE A 358 7.59 41.03 -23.31
N ILE A 359 7.13 42.18 -23.83
CA ILE A 359 7.18 42.50 -25.27
C ILE A 359 8.62 42.47 -25.80
N LYS A 360 9.57 43.05 -25.05
CA LYS A 360 11.00 43.04 -25.42
C LYS A 360 11.53 41.61 -25.52
N LYS A 361 11.25 40.75 -24.54
CA LYS A 361 11.68 39.35 -24.52
C LYS A 361 11.06 38.55 -25.67
N VAL A 362 9.77 38.72 -25.95
CA VAL A 362 9.11 38.08 -27.11
C VAL A 362 9.76 38.49 -28.42
N LYS A 363 10.11 39.77 -28.58
CA LYS A 363 10.83 40.24 -29.77
C LYS A 363 12.23 39.63 -29.88
N LEU A 364 12.96 39.50 -28.78
CA LEU A 364 14.30 38.91 -28.77
C LEU A 364 14.28 37.42 -29.12
N VAL A 365 13.39 36.66 -28.48
CA VAL A 365 13.31 35.19 -28.65
C VAL A 365 12.68 34.81 -29.98
N PHE A 366 11.51 35.39 -30.29
CA PHE A 366 10.68 34.95 -31.40
C PHE A 366 10.77 35.85 -32.64
N GLY A 367 11.40 37.02 -32.54
CA GLY A 367 11.55 37.97 -33.65
C GLY A 367 10.29 38.77 -34.00
N ILE A 368 9.22 38.66 -33.21
CA ILE A 368 7.92 39.27 -33.51
C ILE A 368 7.52 40.36 -32.50
N LYS A 369 6.77 41.34 -32.98
CA LYS A 369 6.17 42.42 -32.17
C LYS A 369 4.66 42.17 -31.99
N PRO A 370 4.03 42.70 -30.94
CA PRO A 370 2.58 42.62 -30.79
C PRO A 370 1.90 43.34 -31.96
N SER A 371 0.80 42.74 -32.44
CA SER A 371 -0.04 43.33 -33.48
C SER A 371 -0.83 44.53 -32.94
N THR A 372 -1.20 44.49 -31.67
CA THR A 372 -1.90 45.59 -31.00
C THR A 372 -1.52 45.61 -29.52
N ILE A 373 -1.34 46.80 -28.96
CA ILE A 373 -1.25 47.02 -27.51
C ILE A 373 -2.54 47.72 -27.10
N ASN A 374 -3.37 47.04 -26.31
CA ASN A 374 -4.70 47.51 -25.92
C ASN A 374 -4.74 47.80 -24.42
N SER A 375 -5.26 48.97 -24.04
CA SER A 375 -5.36 49.38 -22.63
C SER A 375 -6.28 48.52 -21.77
N LYS A 376 -7.15 47.70 -22.38
CA LYS A 376 -8.07 46.76 -21.71
C LYS A 376 -7.70 45.28 -21.84
N LYS A 377 -6.80 44.92 -22.77
CA LYS A 377 -6.41 43.52 -23.04
C LYS A 377 -4.91 43.22 -22.97
N GLY A 378 -4.05 44.24 -22.92
CA GLY A 378 -2.60 44.08 -22.84
C GLY A 378 -1.96 43.93 -24.23
N ALA A 379 -0.92 43.10 -24.34
CA ALA A 379 -0.22 42.84 -25.60
C ALA A 379 -0.90 41.70 -26.36
N ILE A 380 -1.31 41.97 -27.61
CA ILE A 380 -2.00 41.00 -28.46
C ILE A 380 -1.12 40.67 -29.67
N TYR A 381 -0.89 39.37 -29.89
CA TYR A 381 -0.20 38.82 -31.05
C TYR A 381 -1.17 37.97 -31.86
N TYR A 382 -1.38 38.34 -33.12
CA TYR A 382 -2.11 37.50 -34.08
C TYR A 382 -1.10 36.60 -34.80
N SER A 383 -0.87 35.40 -34.25
CA SER A 383 0.09 34.45 -34.79
C SER A 383 -0.29 33.01 -34.46
N THR A 384 -0.74 32.28 -35.47
CA THR A 384 -0.99 30.83 -35.37
C THR A 384 0.28 30.06 -35.02
N VAL A 385 1.43 30.50 -35.51
CA VAL A 385 2.72 29.84 -35.22
C VAL A 385 3.10 30.02 -33.76
N LEU A 386 3.01 31.25 -33.22
CA LEU A 386 3.29 31.50 -31.80
C LEU A 386 2.34 30.70 -30.91
N ALA A 387 1.04 30.67 -31.24
CA ALA A 387 0.05 29.89 -30.51
C ALA A 387 0.38 28.38 -30.49
N LEU A 388 0.82 27.81 -31.62
CA LEU A 388 1.23 26.41 -31.71
C LEU A 388 2.52 26.14 -30.93
N VAL A 389 3.48 27.08 -30.98
CA VAL A 389 4.75 26.95 -30.26
C VAL A 389 4.52 26.97 -28.75
N LEU A 390 3.80 27.96 -28.23
CA LEU A 390 3.52 28.08 -26.80
C LEU A 390 2.68 26.91 -26.28
N ASP A 391 1.68 26.45 -27.05
CA ASP A 391 0.89 25.26 -26.73
C ASP A 391 1.77 24.01 -26.62
N LYS A 392 2.69 23.82 -27.56
CA LYS A 392 3.63 22.69 -27.52
C LYS A 392 4.63 22.80 -26.36
N LEU A 393 5.03 24.01 -25.97
CA LEU A 393 5.87 24.27 -24.80
C LEU A 393 5.12 24.22 -23.47
N GLY A 394 3.83 23.87 -23.47
CA GLY A 394 3.04 23.62 -22.27
C GLY A 394 2.13 24.76 -21.82
N VAL A 395 1.86 25.77 -22.66
CA VAL A 395 0.86 26.81 -22.42
C VAL A 395 -0.44 26.45 -23.14
N PRO A 396 -1.40 25.77 -22.48
CA PRO A 396 -2.58 25.22 -23.16
C PRO A 396 -3.53 26.30 -23.68
N LYS A 397 -4.23 25.97 -24.77
CA LYS A 397 -5.29 26.81 -25.36
C LYS A 397 -6.58 26.81 -24.53
N GLY A 398 -7.33 27.92 -24.57
CA GLY A 398 -8.65 28.03 -23.95
C GLY A 398 -8.64 28.23 -22.42
N ASN A 399 -9.63 27.67 -21.72
CA ASN A 399 -9.83 27.83 -20.27
C ASN A 399 -8.80 27.03 -19.45
N LYS A 400 -7.59 27.59 -19.30
CA LYS A 400 -6.43 26.89 -18.73
C LYS A 400 -6.28 26.92 -17.21
N SER A 401 -6.91 27.85 -16.50
CA SER A 401 -6.55 28.21 -15.12
C SER A 401 -6.62 27.06 -14.10
N LYS A 402 -7.41 26.00 -14.36
CA LYS A 402 -7.52 24.81 -13.50
C LYS A 402 -6.56 23.68 -13.87
N ILE A 403 -6.06 23.65 -15.10
CA ILE A 403 -5.30 22.53 -15.66
C ILE A 403 -3.81 22.83 -15.87
N ILE A 404 -3.40 24.10 -15.73
CA ILE A 404 -2.00 24.51 -15.89
C ILE A 404 -1.07 23.76 -14.93
N ARG A 405 0.13 23.50 -15.43
CA ARG A 405 1.26 22.81 -14.77
C ARG A 405 2.56 23.46 -15.23
N VAL A 406 3.64 23.27 -14.48
CA VAL A 406 4.97 23.65 -14.95
C VAL A 406 5.40 22.66 -16.05
N PRO A 407 5.92 23.12 -17.21
CA PRO A 407 6.43 22.24 -18.24
C PRO A 407 7.57 21.36 -17.71
N LYS A 408 7.52 20.05 -17.98
CA LYS A 408 8.41 19.06 -17.34
C LYS A 408 9.90 19.37 -17.49
N PHE A 409 10.31 19.90 -18.65
CA PHE A 409 11.71 20.24 -18.93
C PHE A 409 12.25 21.38 -18.05
N ILE A 410 11.40 22.25 -17.49
CA ILE A 410 11.83 23.34 -16.58
C ILE A 410 12.41 22.78 -15.28
N PHE A 411 11.95 21.61 -14.82
CA PHE A 411 12.40 21.05 -13.55
C PHE A 411 13.88 20.68 -13.51
N ASN A 412 14.51 20.45 -14.66
CA ASN A 412 15.93 20.10 -14.76
C ASN A 412 16.76 21.13 -15.53
N SER A 413 16.19 22.30 -15.80
CA SER A 413 16.87 23.36 -16.53
C SER A 413 17.90 24.05 -15.63
N LYS A 414 18.68 24.98 -16.16
CA LYS A 414 19.66 25.73 -15.35
C LYS A 414 18.95 26.52 -14.26
N LYS A 415 19.61 26.74 -13.12
CA LYS A 415 19.04 27.54 -12.03
C LYS A 415 18.65 28.96 -12.46
N SER A 416 19.38 29.55 -13.40
CA SER A 416 19.04 30.86 -13.96
C SER A 416 17.77 30.81 -14.80
N GLU A 417 17.60 29.79 -15.65
CA GLU A 417 16.36 29.54 -16.41
C GLU A 417 15.15 29.29 -15.48
N ILE A 418 15.33 28.51 -14.40
CA ILE A 418 14.30 28.30 -13.36
C ILE A 418 13.95 29.63 -12.68
N SER A 419 14.96 30.42 -12.32
CA SER A 419 14.80 31.74 -11.71
C SER A 419 14.01 32.70 -12.62
N SER A 420 14.32 32.70 -13.92
CA SER A 420 13.59 33.50 -14.92
C SER A 420 12.16 33.05 -15.10
N PHE A 421 11.92 31.73 -15.15
CA PHE A 421 10.55 31.18 -15.19
C PHE A 421 9.73 31.64 -13.98
N LEU A 422 10.27 31.49 -12.77
CA LEU A 422 9.62 31.93 -11.54
C LEU A 422 9.40 33.44 -11.52
N SER A 423 10.35 34.23 -12.04
CA SER A 423 10.23 35.67 -12.16
C SER A 423 9.07 36.08 -13.08
N GLY A 424 8.89 35.39 -14.22
CA GLY A 424 7.74 35.59 -15.10
C GLY A 424 6.41 35.30 -14.39
N VAL A 425 6.34 34.22 -13.62
CA VAL A 425 5.14 33.87 -12.83
C VAL A 425 4.84 34.92 -11.76
N ILE A 426 5.85 35.36 -10.99
CA ILE A 426 5.68 36.33 -9.91
C ILE A 426 5.35 37.72 -10.46
N ASN A 427 5.97 38.13 -11.57
CA ASN A 427 5.69 39.42 -12.18
C ASN A 427 4.26 39.49 -12.75
N ALA A 428 3.69 38.37 -13.19
CA ALA A 428 2.29 38.29 -13.61
C ALA A 428 1.33 38.14 -12.41
N ASP A 429 1.38 37.02 -11.69
CA ASP A 429 0.37 36.65 -10.66
C ASP A 429 0.85 36.84 -9.21
N GLY A 430 2.10 37.24 -9.01
CA GLY A 430 2.70 37.43 -7.70
C GLY A 430 2.45 38.80 -7.10
N ASP A 431 2.27 38.85 -5.79
CA ASP A 431 2.18 40.09 -5.03
C ASP A 431 3.20 40.13 -3.89
N GLY A 432 3.84 41.28 -3.74
CA GLY A 432 4.72 41.61 -2.62
C GLY A 432 3.92 42.28 -1.52
N HIS A 433 3.80 41.64 -0.37
CA HIS A 433 3.14 42.20 0.81
C HIS A 433 4.13 42.34 1.97
N LYS A 434 3.77 43.11 3.00
CA LYS A 434 4.63 43.40 4.16
C LYS A 434 5.23 42.11 4.78
N ASN A 435 6.51 41.86 4.53
CA ASN A 435 7.29 40.67 4.92
C ASN A 435 6.90 39.32 4.25
N MET A 436 6.31 39.30 3.05
CA MET A 436 6.07 38.07 2.29
C MET A 436 5.89 38.31 0.78
N PHE A 437 6.18 37.29 -0.04
CA PHE A 437 5.67 37.17 -1.41
C PHE A 437 4.54 36.14 -1.46
N ARG A 438 3.54 36.38 -2.31
CA ARG A 438 2.44 35.45 -2.52
C ARG A 438 2.14 35.27 -4.00
N VAL A 439 2.04 34.03 -4.46
CA VAL A 439 1.52 33.66 -5.79
C VAL A 439 0.17 32.96 -5.60
N CYS A 440 -0.83 33.33 -6.40
CA CYS A 440 -2.18 32.77 -6.32
C CYS A 440 -2.49 31.94 -7.58
N SER A 441 -3.12 30.78 -7.43
CA SER A 441 -3.64 30.02 -8.57
C SER A 441 -4.82 29.14 -8.16
N ILE A 442 -5.71 28.85 -9.10
CA ILE A 442 -6.81 27.89 -8.94
C ILE A 442 -6.29 26.46 -9.14
N SER A 443 -5.19 26.29 -9.90
CA SER A 443 -4.54 24.99 -10.08
C SER A 443 -3.67 24.63 -8.87
N LYS A 444 -4.15 23.67 -8.07
CA LYS A 444 -3.36 23.06 -6.98
C LYS A 444 -2.02 22.54 -7.48
N ASN A 445 -2.04 21.84 -8.61
CA ASN A 445 -0.87 21.15 -9.13
C ASN A 445 0.21 22.14 -9.59
N PHE A 446 -0.19 23.27 -10.20
CA PHE A 446 0.75 24.35 -10.55
C PHE A 446 1.44 24.92 -9.31
N ILE A 447 0.70 25.15 -8.22
CA ILE A 447 1.26 25.64 -6.95
C ILE A 447 2.24 24.64 -6.33
N PHE A 448 1.94 23.34 -6.41
CA PHE A 448 2.84 22.28 -5.94
C PHE A 448 4.10 22.19 -6.81
N ASP A 449 3.97 22.31 -8.13
CA ASP A 449 5.09 22.36 -9.07
C ASP A 449 6.01 23.57 -8.80
N LEU A 450 5.44 24.76 -8.58
CA LEU A 450 6.20 25.96 -8.21
C LEU A 450 6.96 25.75 -6.89
N LYS A 451 6.36 25.09 -5.90
CA LYS A 451 7.06 24.76 -4.65
C LYS A 451 8.31 23.92 -4.89
N TRP A 452 8.26 22.94 -5.79
CA TRP A 452 9.45 22.17 -6.17
C TRP A 452 10.53 23.04 -6.79
N LEU A 453 10.17 23.95 -7.72
CA LEU A 453 11.12 24.89 -8.32
C LEU A 453 11.73 25.85 -7.30
N PHE A 454 10.97 26.34 -6.32
CA PHE A 454 11.55 27.15 -5.25
C PHE A 454 12.54 26.34 -4.40
N LEU A 455 12.28 25.06 -4.14
CA LEU A 455 13.21 24.19 -3.39
C LEU A 455 14.53 23.96 -4.13
N THR A 456 14.57 23.95 -5.47
CA THR A 456 15.83 23.83 -6.25
C THR A 456 16.71 25.07 -6.10
N LEU A 457 16.08 26.23 -5.88
CA LEU A 457 16.75 27.50 -5.54
C LEU A 457 17.03 27.63 -4.04
N GLY A 458 16.67 26.62 -3.23
CA GLY A 458 16.81 26.65 -1.78
C GLY A 458 15.91 27.68 -1.09
N ILE A 459 14.76 27.99 -1.69
CA ILE A 459 13.73 28.87 -1.16
C ILE A 459 12.58 27.99 -0.69
N ASP A 460 12.30 28.01 0.61
CA ASP A 460 11.16 27.27 1.13
C ASP A 460 9.89 28.14 1.15
N SER A 461 8.75 27.51 0.89
CA SER A 461 7.46 28.16 0.67
C SER A 461 6.32 27.41 1.33
N LEU A 462 5.32 28.13 1.82
CA LEU A 462 4.12 27.59 2.47
C LEU A 462 2.94 27.60 1.51
N ILE A 463 2.16 26.53 1.48
CA ILE A 463 0.90 26.48 0.73
C ILE A 463 -0.25 26.82 1.68
N ALA A 464 -1.01 27.86 1.33
CA ALA A 464 -2.23 28.27 2.00
C ALA A 464 -3.44 28.07 1.08
N PHE A 465 -4.58 27.77 1.68
CA PHE A 465 -5.85 27.58 0.99
C PHE A 465 -6.83 28.64 1.47
N ASN A 466 -7.50 29.31 0.53
CA ASN A 466 -8.54 30.27 0.86
C ASN A 466 -9.89 29.70 0.40
N PRO A 467 -10.79 29.33 1.33
CA PRO A 467 -12.11 28.86 0.95
C PRO A 467 -12.87 29.97 0.23
N SER A 468 -13.75 29.58 -0.69
CA SER A 468 -14.56 30.48 -1.52
C SER A 468 -15.23 31.58 -0.68
N LYS A 469 -14.96 32.85 -1.03
CA LYS A 469 -15.74 33.99 -0.54
C LYS A 469 -16.74 34.43 -1.61
N LYS A 470 -17.93 34.88 -1.19
CA LYS A 470 -18.84 35.63 -2.07
C LYS A 470 -18.21 37.00 -2.34
N GLY A 471 -17.73 37.20 -3.56
CA GLY A 471 -17.23 38.51 -4.01
C GLY A 471 -18.36 39.34 -4.60
N LYS A 472 -18.39 40.64 -4.31
CA LYS A 472 -19.20 41.62 -5.06
C LYS A 472 -18.31 42.23 -6.16
N MET A 473 -18.69 42.03 -7.42
CA MET A 473 -18.19 42.84 -8.54
C MET A 473 -19.36 43.68 -9.08
N ARG A 474 -19.06 44.81 -9.76
CA ARG A 474 -20.08 45.63 -10.43
C ARG A 474 -20.86 44.73 -11.41
N GLY A 475 -22.10 44.43 -11.07
CA GLY A 475 -23.01 43.59 -11.87
C GLY A 475 -23.44 42.25 -11.26
N GLY A 476 -22.92 41.84 -10.08
CA GLY A 476 -23.45 40.63 -9.42
C GLY A 476 -22.59 40.03 -8.31
N THR A 477 -23.18 39.10 -7.57
CA THR A 477 -22.49 38.28 -6.56
C THR A 477 -21.89 37.06 -7.26
N ILE A 478 -20.57 36.93 -7.29
CA ILE A 478 -19.89 35.78 -7.89
C ILE A 478 -19.42 34.85 -6.76
N ASN A 479 -19.68 33.56 -6.90
CA ASN A 479 -19.02 32.53 -6.11
C ASN A 479 -17.58 32.40 -6.61
N CYS A 480 -16.61 32.97 -5.89
CA CYS A 480 -15.20 32.79 -6.23
C CYS A 480 -14.82 31.32 -6.04
N SER A 481 -14.20 30.69 -7.05
CA SER A 481 -13.64 29.34 -6.93
C SER A 481 -12.53 29.31 -5.88
N GLU A 482 -12.41 28.17 -5.19
CA GLU A 482 -11.33 27.91 -4.23
C GLU A 482 -9.95 28.20 -4.84
N SER A 483 -9.09 28.95 -4.13
CA SER A 483 -7.76 29.34 -4.60
C SER A 483 -6.64 28.86 -3.68
N PHE A 484 -5.54 28.46 -4.29
CA PHE A 484 -4.31 28.04 -3.64
C PHE A 484 -3.29 29.18 -3.68
N HIS A 485 -2.65 29.43 -2.55
CA HIS A 485 -1.66 30.48 -2.39
C HIS A 485 -0.31 29.88 -2.00
N LEU A 486 0.72 30.12 -2.80
CA LEU A 486 2.10 29.86 -2.43
C LEU A 486 2.66 31.11 -1.75
N VAL A 487 3.10 30.98 -0.50
CA VAL A 487 3.56 32.07 0.34
C VAL A 487 5.04 31.88 0.68
N ILE A 488 5.86 32.84 0.30
CA ILE A 488 7.29 32.87 0.63
C ILE A 488 7.48 33.93 1.71
N SER A 489 8.05 33.52 2.83
CA SER A 489 8.23 34.36 4.01
C SER A 489 9.44 33.91 4.80
N GLY A 490 9.87 34.75 5.76
CA GLY A 490 11.11 34.54 6.50
C GLY A 490 12.26 35.30 5.85
N GLN A 491 13.18 35.80 6.67
CA GLN A 491 14.23 36.71 6.24
C GLN A 491 15.14 36.10 5.16
N ASP A 492 15.61 34.87 5.35
CA ASP A 492 16.51 34.20 4.40
C ASP A 492 15.85 33.98 3.04
N ASN A 493 14.59 33.52 3.04
CA ASN A 493 13.85 33.32 1.80
C ASN A 493 13.58 34.65 1.09
N LEU A 494 13.23 35.71 1.83
CA LEU A 494 13.00 37.04 1.24
C LEU A 494 14.29 37.68 0.72
N GLN A 495 15.42 37.50 1.40
CA GLN A 495 16.72 37.96 0.89
C GLN A 495 17.03 37.30 -0.46
N LYS A 496 16.85 35.97 -0.56
CA LYS A 496 17.00 35.26 -1.83
C LYS A 496 16.06 35.79 -2.91
N MET A 497 14.80 36.05 -2.58
CA MET A 497 13.82 36.61 -3.53
C MET A 497 14.16 38.02 -4.01
N ILE A 498 14.65 38.90 -3.13
CA ILE A 498 15.01 40.28 -3.50
C ILE A 498 16.19 40.30 -4.48
N LEU A 499 17.06 39.30 -4.41
CA LEU A 499 18.20 39.12 -5.31
C LEU A 499 17.81 38.51 -6.68
N PHE A 500 16.53 38.30 -6.98
CA PHE A 500 16.13 37.88 -8.33
C PHE A 500 16.22 39.08 -9.27
N ASP A 501 17.13 39.02 -10.23
CA ASP A 501 17.43 40.12 -11.14
C ASP A 501 16.21 40.57 -11.96
N GLU A 502 15.36 39.62 -12.37
CA GLU A 502 14.23 39.89 -13.28
C GLU A 502 12.92 40.27 -12.58
N LEU A 503 12.87 40.28 -11.24
CA LEU A 503 11.67 40.66 -10.50
C LEU A 503 11.44 42.19 -10.51
N ASP A 504 10.17 42.59 -10.61
CA ASP A 504 9.78 43.99 -10.60
C ASP A 504 10.17 44.69 -9.28
N GLU A 505 10.79 45.87 -9.42
CA GLU A 505 11.29 46.66 -8.29
C GLU A 505 10.19 47.12 -7.34
N ASN A 506 8.97 47.39 -7.83
CA ASN A 506 7.86 47.76 -6.94
C ASN A 506 7.41 46.55 -6.12
N LYS A 507 7.34 45.36 -6.73
CA LYS A 507 7.04 44.12 -6.00
C LYS A 507 8.12 43.82 -4.94
N LYS A 508 9.40 43.99 -5.27
CA LYS A 508 10.52 43.91 -4.30
C LYS A 508 10.39 44.94 -3.18
N LYS A 509 10.13 46.20 -3.51
CA LYS A 509 9.94 47.30 -2.54
C LYS A 509 8.73 47.08 -1.64
N ASN A 510 7.66 46.46 -2.13
CA ASN A 510 6.48 46.16 -1.32
C ASN A 510 6.76 45.01 -0.33
N ALA A 511 7.57 44.04 -0.72
CA ALA A 511 8.09 42.98 0.13
C ALA A 511 9.29 43.43 1.00
N LYS A 512 9.15 44.51 1.78
CA LYS A 512 10.23 45.04 2.63
C LYS A 512 10.71 44.01 3.67
N ILE A 513 12.04 43.82 3.77
CA ILE A 513 12.68 43.27 4.98
C ILE A 513 12.80 44.44 5.96
N LYS A 514 11.94 44.52 6.98
CA LYS A 514 12.21 45.47 8.06
C LYS A 514 13.54 45.10 8.74
N ARG A 515 14.54 45.98 8.67
CA ARG A 515 15.79 45.84 9.43
C ARG A 515 15.45 45.57 10.89
N VAL A 516 16.09 44.55 11.45
CA VAL A 516 15.97 44.11 12.82
C VAL A 516 16.38 45.26 13.75
N GLY A 517 15.39 45.88 14.37
CA GLY A 517 15.52 46.66 15.59
C GLY A 517 14.46 46.14 16.55
N ILE A 518 14.88 45.29 17.48
CA ILE A 518 14.27 44.93 18.77
C ILE A 518 12.72 45.00 18.86
N LYS A 519 12.13 43.85 19.19
CA LYS A 519 10.74 43.59 19.66
C LYS A 519 9.61 43.66 18.62
N LYS A 520 9.03 42.49 18.36
CA LYS A 520 7.63 42.18 18.76
C LYS A 520 7.46 40.67 18.90
N HIS A 521 6.86 40.22 20.00
CA HIS A 521 6.24 38.88 20.05
C HIS A 521 5.34 38.72 18.82
N GLY A 522 5.47 37.60 18.10
CA GLY A 522 4.60 37.28 16.98
C GLY A 522 5.13 37.56 15.56
N THR A 523 6.43 37.75 15.34
CA THR A 523 7.01 37.60 14.00
C THR A 523 6.97 36.12 13.60
N ARG A 524 5.91 35.72 12.89
CA ARG A 524 5.59 34.36 12.43
C ARG A 524 6.58 33.81 11.39
N SER A 525 7.89 33.79 11.67
CA SER A 525 8.78 32.90 10.93
C SER A 525 8.46 31.49 11.39
N LYS A 526 7.74 30.73 10.56
CA LYS A 526 7.32 29.35 10.88
C LYS A 526 8.44 28.32 10.70
N ASP A 527 9.66 28.74 10.33
CA ASP A 527 10.80 27.83 10.21
C ASP A 527 11.53 27.76 11.55
N ILE A 528 11.07 26.82 12.37
CA ILE A 528 11.43 26.65 13.76
C ILE A 528 12.09 25.28 13.92
N LEU A 529 13.12 25.21 14.76
CA LEU A 529 13.68 23.94 15.21
C LEU A 529 13.02 23.57 16.55
N PRO A 530 12.19 22.50 16.61
CA PRO A 530 11.42 22.15 17.81
C PRO A 530 12.28 21.36 18.83
N VAL A 531 13.22 22.05 19.47
CA VAL A 531 14.25 21.44 20.35
C VAL A 531 14.41 22.19 21.67
N LYS A 532 13.29 22.50 22.32
CA LYS A 532 13.26 23.34 23.53
C LYS A 532 14.16 22.82 24.65
N GLU A 533 14.12 21.51 24.94
CA GLU A 533 14.95 20.90 25.98
C GLU A 533 16.44 20.90 25.60
N ALA A 534 16.77 20.62 24.34
CA ALA A 534 18.16 20.66 23.89
C ALA A 534 18.77 22.07 24.02
N LEU A 535 18.00 23.11 23.73
CA LEU A 535 18.43 24.50 23.89
C LEU A 535 18.68 24.86 25.36
N ARG A 536 17.82 24.34 26.27
CA ARG A 536 18.00 24.51 27.71
C ARG A 536 19.29 23.86 28.18
N LEU A 537 19.55 22.62 27.77
CA LEU A 537 20.78 21.90 28.08
C LEU A 537 22.02 22.61 27.53
N ALA A 538 21.97 23.08 26.28
CA ALA A 538 23.07 23.81 25.67
C ALA A 538 23.42 25.10 26.44
N TYR A 539 22.41 25.82 26.92
CA TYR A 539 22.63 27.01 27.73
C TYR A 539 23.17 26.67 29.13
N GLN A 540 22.70 25.59 29.76
CA GLN A 540 23.20 25.13 31.05
C GLN A 540 24.67 24.71 30.97
N GLU A 541 25.06 23.94 29.95
CA GLU A 541 26.46 23.58 29.67
C GLU A 541 27.32 24.82 29.45
N HIS A 542 26.85 25.79 28.67
CA HIS A 542 27.55 27.04 28.47
C HIS A 542 27.88 27.76 29.79
N ARG A 543 26.91 27.80 30.72
CA ARG A 543 27.11 28.39 32.05
C ARG A 543 28.08 27.58 32.91
N LYS A 544 28.01 26.25 32.88
CA LYS A 544 28.97 25.37 33.56
C LYS A 544 30.39 25.57 33.04
N ASN A 545 30.57 25.78 31.74
CA ASN A 545 31.86 25.98 31.08
C ASN A 545 32.39 27.44 31.17
N GLY A 546 31.99 28.20 32.18
CA GLY A 546 32.44 29.58 32.42
C GLY A 546 31.93 30.61 31.40
N GLY A 547 30.86 30.31 30.68
CA GLY A 547 30.22 31.21 29.72
C GLY A 547 29.50 32.39 30.40
N LYS A 548 29.67 33.60 29.88
CA LYS A 548 28.95 34.80 30.37
C LYS A 548 27.44 34.68 30.14
N THR A 549 26.64 35.35 30.96
CA THR A 549 25.17 35.34 30.79
C THR A 549 24.81 36.03 29.48
N ILE A 550 24.14 35.30 28.59
CA ILE A 550 23.57 35.86 27.36
C ILE A 550 22.05 36.01 27.56
N ASP A 551 21.62 37.18 28.04
CA ASP A 551 20.20 37.45 28.38
C ASP A 551 19.25 37.22 27.19
N GLN A 552 19.72 37.51 25.97
CA GLN A 552 18.97 37.25 24.75
C GLN A 552 18.71 35.75 24.56
N PHE A 553 19.67 34.88 24.90
CA PHE A 553 19.51 33.42 24.81
C PHE A 553 18.59 32.88 25.92
N ARG A 554 18.62 33.52 27.11
CA ARG A 554 17.72 33.23 28.23
C ARG A 554 16.25 33.52 27.91
N ILE A 555 15.99 34.63 27.23
CA ILE A 555 14.65 35.01 26.73
C ILE A 555 14.25 34.13 25.54
N ALA A 556 15.23 33.68 24.75
CA ALA A 556 14.99 32.89 23.54
C ALA A 556 14.38 31.51 23.83
N TYR A 557 14.85 30.78 24.83
CA TYR A 557 14.27 29.46 25.16
C TYR A 557 12.96 29.55 25.95
N SER A 558 12.74 30.62 26.73
CA SER A 558 11.49 30.83 27.48
C SER A 558 10.30 31.14 26.55
N ALA A 559 10.55 31.70 25.37
CA ALA A 559 9.55 31.98 24.33
C ALA A 559 9.06 30.74 23.55
N GLY A 560 9.71 29.58 23.71
CA GLY A 560 9.24 28.29 23.17
C GLY A 560 9.40 28.04 21.66
N TYR A 561 9.77 29.05 20.85
CA TYR A 561 9.92 28.92 19.40
C TYR A 561 11.00 29.86 18.84
N LEU A 562 12.15 29.32 18.44
CA LEU A 562 13.24 30.10 17.85
C LEU A 562 13.42 29.83 16.36
N SER A 563 13.63 30.91 15.60
CA SER A 563 13.90 30.79 14.17
C SER A 563 15.28 30.19 13.94
N LYS A 564 15.43 29.42 12.86
CA LYS A 564 16.73 28.86 12.46
C LYS A 564 17.82 29.92 12.35
N ASN A 565 17.51 31.10 11.81
CA ASN A 565 18.47 32.20 11.66
C ASN A 565 19.01 32.69 13.00
N TYR A 566 18.11 32.85 13.97
CA TYR A 566 18.49 33.25 15.30
C TYR A 566 19.38 32.18 15.94
N LEU A 567 19.02 30.90 15.79
CA LEU A 567 19.81 29.79 16.30
C LEU A 567 21.20 29.70 15.63
N LYS A 568 21.28 29.81 14.30
CA LYS A 568 22.55 29.80 13.55
C LYS A 568 23.50 30.92 13.98
N LYS A 569 22.97 32.11 14.28
CA LYS A 569 23.79 33.24 14.74
C LYS A 569 24.28 33.07 16.18
N ASN A 570 23.47 32.48 17.06
CA ASN A 570 23.73 32.50 18.50
C ASN A 570 24.27 31.17 19.07
N LEU A 571 23.96 30.02 18.48
CA LEU A 571 24.50 28.72 18.93
C LEU A 571 26.03 28.66 18.89
N PRO A 572 26.74 29.18 17.87
CA PRO A 572 28.21 29.18 17.86
C PRO A 572 28.84 30.00 19.00
N LEU A 573 28.09 30.93 19.61
CA LEU A 573 28.57 31.73 20.74
C LEU A 573 28.53 30.97 22.07
N LEU A 574 27.86 29.81 22.10
CA LEU A 574 27.76 28.97 23.29
C LEU A 574 28.92 27.98 23.37
N LYS A 575 29.63 28.02 24.51
CA LYS A 575 30.60 27.00 24.94
C LYS A 575 29.90 25.70 25.39
N SER A 576 29.25 24.98 24.47
CA SER A 576 28.49 23.76 24.75
C SER A 576 28.60 22.75 23.61
N GLU A 577 28.81 21.47 23.97
CA GLU A 577 28.77 20.37 22.99
C GLU A 577 27.35 20.19 22.44
N LYS A 578 26.33 20.34 23.29
CA LYS A 578 24.93 20.32 22.84
C LYS A 578 24.61 21.41 21.81
N ALA A 579 25.24 22.59 21.92
CA ALA A 579 25.09 23.64 20.92
C ALA A 579 25.66 23.25 19.55
N LYS A 580 26.78 22.52 19.52
CA LYS A 580 27.37 21.98 18.27
C LYS A 580 26.48 20.91 17.64
N GLU A 581 25.89 20.02 18.43
CA GLU A 581 24.91 19.03 17.93
C GLU A 581 23.71 19.71 17.25
N LEU A 582 23.17 20.76 17.88
CA LEU A 582 22.07 21.54 17.32
C LEU A 582 22.45 22.27 16.04
N LEU A 583 23.69 22.75 15.94
CA LEU A 583 24.21 23.37 14.72
C LEU A 583 24.24 22.36 13.56
N ASN A 584 24.73 21.14 13.79
CA ASN A 584 24.72 20.06 12.79
C ASN A 584 23.29 19.72 12.32
N ILE A 585 22.31 19.74 13.23
CA ILE A 585 20.89 19.55 12.85
C ILE A 585 20.37 20.71 11.98
N LEU A 586 20.78 21.95 12.26
CA LEU A 586 20.40 23.13 11.49
C LEU A 586 21.04 23.21 10.09
N GLU A 587 22.18 22.53 9.91
CA GLU A 587 22.88 22.43 8.63
C GLU A 587 22.21 21.43 7.68
N LYS A 588 21.48 20.44 8.21
CA LYS A 588 20.71 19.51 7.38
C LYS A 588 19.67 20.29 6.53
N PRO A 589 19.46 19.90 5.26
CA PRO A 589 18.48 20.50 4.33
C PRO A 589 17.05 20.08 4.66
N LEU A 590 16.72 19.99 5.95
CA LEU A 590 15.46 19.52 6.47
C LEU A 590 14.76 20.64 7.23
N ARG A 591 13.46 20.75 7.01
CA ARG A 591 12.54 21.52 7.84
C ARG A 591 11.64 20.57 8.60
N TRP A 592 11.40 20.87 9.86
CA TRP A 592 10.53 20.10 10.73
C TRP A 592 9.15 20.75 10.71
N VAL A 593 8.15 20.02 10.20
CA VAL A 593 6.77 20.52 10.08
C VAL A 593 5.86 19.79 11.03
N LYS A 594 4.98 20.55 11.68
CA LYS A 594 4.02 20.00 12.63
C LYS A 594 2.89 19.26 11.92
N ILE A 595 2.53 18.07 12.40
CA ILE A 595 1.32 17.34 11.97
C ILE A 595 0.09 18.08 12.49
N LYS A 596 -0.85 18.40 11.59
CA LYS A 596 -2.12 19.08 11.90
C LYS A 596 -3.29 18.14 12.03
N GLU A 597 -3.38 17.15 11.16
CA GLU A 597 -4.46 16.17 11.13
C GLU A 597 -3.84 14.81 10.84
N ILE A 598 -4.25 13.78 11.56
CA ILE A 598 -3.89 12.39 11.27
C ILE A 598 -5.11 11.49 11.47
N GLU A 599 -5.45 10.70 10.45
CA GLU A 599 -6.64 9.84 10.48
C GLU A 599 -6.37 8.45 9.91
N SER A 600 -7.01 7.43 10.49
CA SER A 600 -6.98 6.07 9.93
C SER A 600 -8.21 5.78 9.08
N ILE A 601 -7.99 5.30 7.85
CA ILE A 601 -9.03 5.13 6.83
C ILE A 601 -9.02 3.68 6.31
N PRO A 602 -10.16 2.97 6.30
CA PRO A 602 -10.31 1.75 5.51
C PRO A 602 -10.03 2.04 4.03
N TYR A 603 -9.27 1.18 3.38
CA TYR A 603 -8.82 1.37 2.00
C TYR A 603 -8.98 0.08 1.21
N LYS A 604 -9.37 0.16 -0.05
CA LYS A 604 -9.45 -1.00 -0.95
C LYS A 604 -8.79 -0.61 -2.26
N GLY A 605 -7.51 -0.90 -2.40
CA GLY A 605 -6.70 -0.50 -3.56
C GLY A 605 -5.25 -0.91 -3.42
N PHE A 606 -4.40 -0.45 -4.34
CA PHE A 606 -2.96 -0.71 -4.32
C PHE A 606 -2.19 0.40 -3.62
N VAL A 607 -1.27 -0.01 -2.76
CA VAL A 607 -0.13 0.74 -2.25
C VAL A 607 1.10 0.40 -3.09
N TYR A 608 2.11 1.25 -3.06
CA TYR A 608 3.33 1.22 -3.85
C TYR A 608 4.51 1.43 -2.91
N ASP A 609 5.67 0.96 -3.31
CA ASP A 609 6.92 1.20 -2.60
C ASP A 609 8.10 1.22 -3.58
N LEU A 610 9.22 1.80 -3.17
CA LEU A 610 10.47 1.81 -3.92
C LEU A 610 11.56 1.14 -3.09
N THR A 611 12.38 0.29 -3.72
CA THR A 611 13.67 -0.06 -3.14
C THR A 611 14.69 0.94 -3.65
N VAL A 612 15.28 1.70 -2.73
CA VAL A 612 16.40 2.61 -2.96
C VAL A 612 17.66 1.97 -2.39
N GLU A 613 18.75 1.97 -3.13
CA GLU A 613 20.07 1.50 -2.70
C GLU A 613 20.77 2.58 -1.86
N LYS A 614 21.64 2.21 -0.91
CA LYS A 614 22.49 3.07 -0.06
C LYS A 614 21.77 3.92 0.97
N GLU A 615 20.84 4.75 0.54
CA GLU A 615 20.23 5.75 1.40
C GLU A 615 18.90 5.32 2.02
N HIS A 616 18.21 4.36 1.41
CA HIS A 616 17.00 3.69 1.94
C HIS A 616 15.85 4.60 2.32
N ASN A 617 15.81 5.75 1.67
CA ASN A 617 14.76 6.71 1.83
C ASN A 617 14.53 7.44 0.51
N PHE A 618 13.32 7.96 0.35
CA PHE A 618 12.94 8.78 -0.79
C PHE A 618 11.95 9.86 -0.36
N ILE A 619 11.83 10.91 -1.18
CA ILE A 619 10.95 12.04 -0.90
C ILE A 619 9.56 11.78 -1.48
N THR A 620 8.54 11.78 -0.60
CA THR A 620 7.13 11.54 -0.90
C THR A 620 6.26 12.74 -0.51
N ASN A 621 5.58 13.40 -1.44
CA ASN A 621 4.74 14.58 -1.14
C ASN A 621 5.44 15.63 -0.24
N PHE A 622 6.73 15.88 -0.50
CA PHE A 622 7.62 16.72 0.29
C PHE A 622 7.96 16.19 1.71
N LEU A 623 7.77 14.91 2.00
CA LEU A 623 8.13 14.25 3.26
C LEU A 623 9.23 13.22 3.04
N VAL A 624 10.07 12.96 4.04
CA VAL A 624 11.11 11.93 3.98
C VAL A 624 10.58 10.58 4.48
N SER A 625 10.59 9.54 3.64
CA SER A 625 10.03 8.18 3.85
C SER A 625 11.11 7.07 3.73
N HIS A 626 11.00 5.92 4.43
CA HIS A 626 12.02 4.83 4.49
C HIS A 626 11.55 3.44 3.98
N ASN A 627 12.48 2.52 3.61
CA ASN A 627 12.26 1.16 3.02
C ASN A 627 12.31 -0.06 4.03
N THR A 628 11.87 -1.30 3.66
CA THR A 628 11.67 -2.49 4.58
C THR A 628 12.42 -3.83 4.27
N VAL A 629 12.35 -4.87 5.15
CA VAL A 629 13.15 -6.15 5.11
C VAL A 629 12.61 -7.26 4.21
N GLU A 630 11.30 -7.32 3.93
CA GLU A 630 10.77 -8.18 2.86
C GLU A 630 11.50 -7.89 1.53
N ASN A 631 11.78 -6.61 1.29
CA ASN A 631 12.56 -6.16 0.14
C ASN A 631 14.02 -6.64 0.21
N ASP A 632 14.63 -6.84 1.39
CA ASP A 632 16.01 -7.32 1.50
C ASP A 632 16.14 -8.81 1.12
N ILE A 633 15.11 -9.62 1.39
CA ILE A 633 15.03 -11.03 0.95
C ILE A 633 14.80 -11.12 -0.56
N ILE A 634 13.95 -10.24 -1.12
CA ILE A 634 13.66 -10.29 -2.55
C ILE A 634 14.85 -9.79 -3.39
N ASN A 635 15.62 -8.84 -2.85
CA ASN A 635 16.79 -8.27 -3.51
C ASN A 635 18.10 -9.01 -3.22
N ASP A 636 18.01 -10.24 -2.70
CA ASP A 636 19.13 -11.15 -2.43
C ASP A 636 20.20 -10.61 -1.45
N ARG A 637 19.86 -9.54 -0.69
CA ARG A 637 20.69 -8.98 0.39
C ARG A 637 20.61 -9.85 1.65
N VAL A 638 19.49 -10.53 1.83
CA VAL A 638 19.21 -11.46 2.92
C VAL A 638 18.88 -12.82 2.32
N LYS A 639 19.84 -13.75 2.35
CA LYS A 639 19.70 -15.09 1.76
C LYS A 639 19.12 -16.09 2.75
N LEU A 640 17.91 -16.57 2.48
CA LEU A 640 17.23 -17.58 3.31
C LEU A 640 17.88 -18.97 3.27
N GLN A 641 18.77 -19.22 2.29
CA GLN A 641 19.46 -20.51 2.09
C GLN A 641 20.22 -20.98 3.33
N ASN A 642 20.85 -20.04 4.04
CA ASN A 642 21.67 -20.31 5.23
C ASN A 642 20.89 -20.10 6.53
N VAL A 643 19.58 -19.83 6.47
CA VAL A 643 18.73 -19.75 7.66
C VAL A 643 18.28 -21.16 8.02
N SER A 644 18.59 -21.64 9.22
CA SER A 644 18.22 -22.98 9.70
C SER A 644 16.97 -23.01 10.58
N CYS A 645 16.48 -21.83 11.00
CA CYS A 645 15.23 -21.70 11.72
C CYS A 645 14.56 -20.35 11.43
N LEU A 646 13.27 -20.41 11.04
CA LEU A 646 12.38 -19.26 10.94
C LEU A 646 11.40 -19.32 12.11
N ILE A 647 11.49 -18.33 13.00
CA ILE A 647 10.63 -18.22 14.18
C ILE A 647 9.63 -17.09 13.92
N ILE A 648 8.34 -17.39 14.02
CA ILE A 648 7.27 -16.43 13.80
C ILE A 648 6.50 -16.26 15.10
N ASP A 649 6.66 -15.09 15.72
CA ASP A 649 5.88 -14.74 16.90
C ASP A 649 4.53 -14.13 16.50
N GLU A 650 3.53 -14.34 17.35
CA GLU A 650 2.13 -14.07 17.03
C GLU A 650 1.68 -14.68 15.69
N ALA A 651 1.95 -15.98 15.55
CA ALA A 651 1.65 -16.80 14.37
C ALA A 651 0.17 -16.72 13.92
N HIS A 652 -0.75 -16.31 14.81
CA HIS A 652 -2.14 -16.05 14.48
C HIS A 652 -2.34 -14.94 13.41
N HIS A 653 -1.34 -14.08 13.20
CA HIS A 653 -1.30 -13.10 12.10
C HIS A 653 -1.01 -13.72 10.73
N ALA A 654 -0.57 -14.99 10.66
CA ALA A 654 -0.29 -15.68 9.40
C ALA A 654 -1.56 -16.13 8.66
N THR A 655 -2.55 -15.25 8.56
CA THR A 655 -3.79 -15.43 7.82
C THR A 655 -3.86 -14.44 6.65
N GLY A 656 -4.45 -14.86 5.54
CA GLY A 656 -4.64 -14.02 4.35
C GLY A 656 -3.34 -13.57 3.65
N GLU A 657 -2.92 -12.33 3.90
CA GLU A 657 -2.00 -11.53 3.06
C GLU A 657 -0.73 -11.12 3.79
N TYR A 658 -0.61 -11.54 5.04
CA TYR A 658 0.40 -11.01 5.92
C TYR A 658 1.79 -11.49 5.48
N ALA A 659 2.81 -10.65 5.65
CA ALA A 659 4.18 -10.91 5.15
C ALA A 659 4.75 -12.26 5.63
N TYR A 660 4.33 -12.74 6.81
CA TYR A 660 4.72 -14.05 7.34
C TYR A 660 4.40 -15.20 6.38
N VAL A 661 3.27 -15.14 5.68
CA VAL A 661 2.84 -16.18 4.73
C VAL A 661 3.82 -16.27 3.56
N TRP A 662 4.23 -15.12 3.00
CA TRP A 662 5.16 -15.07 1.88
C TRP A 662 6.57 -15.50 2.30
N ILE A 663 7.06 -15.01 3.45
CA ILE A 663 8.40 -15.35 3.95
C ILE A 663 8.49 -16.85 4.30
N ALA A 664 7.46 -17.43 4.92
CA ALA A 664 7.41 -18.86 5.25
C ALA A 664 7.45 -19.75 4.00
N ASP A 665 6.64 -19.45 2.97
CA ASP A 665 6.63 -20.20 1.71
C ASP A 665 7.97 -20.08 0.96
N ARG A 666 8.60 -18.89 0.96
CA ARG A 666 9.90 -18.70 0.33
C ARG A 666 11.02 -19.41 1.10
N TYR A 667 10.99 -19.35 2.43
CA TYR A 667 11.95 -20.02 3.31
C TYR A 667 11.93 -21.53 3.13
N GLU A 668 10.75 -22.15 3.13
CA GLU A 668 10.59 -23.60 2.92
C GLU A 668 11.18 -24.07 1.59
N LYS A 669 10.99 -23.29 0.52
CA LYS A 669 11.51 -23.62 -0.82
C LYS A 669 13.02 -23.40 -1.00
N THR A 670 13.66 -22.59 -0.15
CA THR A 670 15.03 -22.12 -0.41
C THR A 670 16.04 -22.45 0.68
N SER A 671 15.59 -22.66 1.92
CA SER A 671 16.45 -23.05 3.03
C SER A 671 16.96 -24.48 2.86
N LYS A 672 18.25 -24.70 3.12
CA LYS A 672 18.85 -26.05 3.13
C LYS A 672 18.41 -26.88 4.33
N TYR A 673 18.00 -26.21 5.41
CA TYR A 673 17.70 -26.82 6.70
C TYR A 673 16.40 -26.22 7.24
N ALA A 674 15.32 -26.30 6.45
CA ALA A 674 14.06 -25.64 6.75
C ALA A 674 13.47 -26.13 8.09
N ARG A 675 13.29 -25.19 9.01
CA ARG A 675 12.51 -25.38 10.24
C ARG A 675 11.74 -24.13 10.60
N ILE A 676 10.42 -24.27 10.72
CA ILE A 676 9.51 -23.18 11.10
C ILE A 676 8.95 -23.45 12.51
N LEU A 677 9.01 -22.42 13.35
CA LEU A 677 8.39 -22.41 14.67
C LEU A 677 7.38 -21.27 14.73
N GLY A 678 6.09 -21.60 14.77
CA GLY A 678 5.03 -20.62 15.00
C GLY A 678 4.72 -20.53 16.50
N LEU A 679 4.78 -19.34 17.10
CA LEU A 679 4.42 -19.12 18.49
C LEU A 679 3.11 -18.33 18.57
N THR A 680 2.15 -18.80 19.36
CA THR A 680 0.92 -18.02 19.63
C THR A 680 0.27 -18.41 20.95
N ALA A 681 -0.48 -17.47 21.55
CA ALA A 681 -1.39 -17.77 22.65
C ALA A 681 -2.74 -18.33 22.19
N SER A 682 -3.14 -18.03 20.95
CA SER A 682 -4.49 -18.23 20.43
C SER A 682 -4.45 -18.18 18.90
N PRO A 683 -4.37 -19.31 18.21
CA PRO A 683 -4.30 -19.34 16.74
C PRO A 683 -5.63 -18.96 16.05
N GLY A 684 -6.75 -18.92 16.78
CA GLY A 684 -8.08 -18.61 16.27
C GLY A 684 -9.18 -19.28 17.11
N SER A 685 -10.43 -18.83 16.99
CA SER A 685 -11.57 -19.42 17.72
C SER A 685 -12.30 -20.54 16.97
N ASP A 686 -12.02 -20.67 15.68
CA ASP A 686 -12.64 -21.59 14.74
C ASP A 686 -11.58 -22.46 14.05
N LEU A 687 -11.94 -23.70 13.75
CA LEU A 687 -11.05 -24.72 13.21
C LEU A 687 -10.45 -24.31 11.84
N GLU A 688 -11.24 -23.60 11.03
CA GLU A 688 -10.85 -23.18 9.68
C GLU A 688 -9.72 -22.15 9.70
N THR A 689 -9.81 -21.14 10.57
CA THR A 689 -8.74 -20.15 10.76
C THR A 689 -7.46 -20.80 11.27
N VAL A 690 -7.56 -21.74 12.22
CA VAL A 690 -6.37 -22.44 12.74
C VAL A 690 -5.73 -23.31 11.65
N LYS A 691 -6.53 -24.05 10.87
CA LYS A 691 -6.05 -24.82 9.71
C LYS A 691 -5.36 -23.90 8.69
N GLN A 692 -5.92 -22.73 8.43
CA GLN A 692 -5.32 -21.75 7.53
C GLN A 692 -3.96 -21.25 8.01
N VAL A 693 -3.80 -20.95 9.30
CA VAL A 693 -2.50 -20.58 9.89
C VAL A 693 -1.49 -21.72 9.73
N CYS A 694 -1.88 -22.96 10.06
CA CYS A 694 -1.01 -24.12 9.93
C CYS A 694 -0.54 -24.33 8.49
N THR A 695 -1.45 -24.28 7.51
CA THR A 695 -1.14 -24.43 6.09
C THR A 695 -0.19 -23.33 5.60
N ASN A 696 -0.46 -22.07 5.96
CA ASN A 696 0.34 -20.93 5.52
C ASN A 696 1.76 -20.96 6.05
N LEU A 697 1.94 -21.45 7.28
CA LEU A 697 3.24 -21.55 7.95
C LEU A 697 3.92 -22.91 7.74
N LYS A 698 3.35 -23.81 6.93
CA LYS A 698 3.86 -25.16 6.66
C LYS A 698 4.03 -25.98 7.94
N ILE A 699 3.08 -25.86 8.87
CA ILE A 699 3.10 -26.54 10.15
C ILE A 699 2.72 -28.01 9.95
N GLU A 700 3.55 -28.90 10.50
CA GLU A 700 3.41 -30.34 10.46
C GLU A 700 2.90 -30.90 11.79
N LYS A 701 3.22 -30.23 12.91
CA LYS A 701 2.78 -30.62 14.25
C LYS A 701 2.26 -29.42 15.03
N VAL A 702 1.22 -29.66 15.82
CA VAL A 702 0.66 -28.66 16.74
C VAL A 702 0.91 -29.12 18.16
N GLU A 703 1.68 -28.35 18.91
CA GLU A 703 1.91 -28.57 20.34
C GLU A 703 1.03 -27.61 21.13
N VAL A 704 0.08 -28.17 21.87
CA VAL A 704 -0.81 -27.41 22.75
C VAL A 704 -0.54 -27.82 24.18
N ARG A 705 -0.42 -26.82 25.06
CA ARG A 705 -0.53 -27.03 26.51
C ARG A 705 -1.60 -26.12 27.06
N THR A 706 -2.41 -26.67 27.94
CA THR A 706 -3.49 -26.03 28.66
C THR A 706 -3.13 -25.93 30.14
N ASP A 707 -4.00 -25.32 30.92
CA ASP A 707 -3.86 -25.30 32.38
C ASP A 707 -4.15 -26.64 33.05
N LYS A 708 -4.77 -27.58 32.34
CA LYS A 708 -5.18 -28.87 32.90
C LYS A 708 -4.12 -29.95 32.75
N ASP A 709 -3.10 -29.72 31.92
CA ASP A 709 -2.05 -30.69 31.64
C ASP A 709 -1.18 -30.94 32.89
N HIS A 710 -0.88 -32.21 33.16
CA HIS A 710 -0.17 -32.65 34.36
C HIS A 710 1.25 -32.05 34.46
N ASP A 711 1.91 -31.85 33.32
CA ASP A 711 3.24 -31.25 33.21
C ASP A 711 3.24 -29.71 33.38
N MET A 712 2.06 -29.09 33.39
CA MET A 712 1.85 -27.64 33.54
C MET A 712 1.31 -27.26 34.93
N LYS A 713 0.53 -28.14 35.58
CA LYS A 713 -0.07 -27.92 36.92
C LYS A 713 0.89 -27.35 37.97
N PRO A 714 2.17 -27.79 38.08
CA PRO A 714 3.10 -27.25 39.08
C PRO A 714 3.49 -25.78 38.86
N TYR A 715 3.21 -25.23 37.67
CA TYR A 715 3.64 -23.89 37.25
C TYR A 715 2.47 -22.92 37.07
N ILE A 716 1.24 -23.34 37.41
CA ILE A 716 0.02 -22.54 37.28
C ILE A 716 -0.42 -22.08 38.67
N GLN A 717 -0.59 -20.77 38.84
CA GLN A 717 -1.27 -20.20 39.99
C GLN A 717 -2.78 -20.09 39.67
N ASP A 718 -3.62 -20.65 40.53
CA ASP A 718 -5.08 -20.61 40.38
C ASP A 718 -5.63 -19.20 40.68
N VAL A 719 -6.56 -18.74 39.83
CA VAL A 719 -7.32 -17.50 40.02
C VAL A 719 -8.76 -17.90 40.32
N LYS A 720 -9.25 -17.60 41.53
CA LYS A 720 -10.62 -17.90 41.97
C LYS A 720 -11.56 -16.82 41.44
N LEU A 721 -12.48 -17.21 40.56
CA LEU A 721 -13.54 -16.32 40.05
C LEU A 721 -14.76 -16.36 40.97
N ASN A 722 -15.09 -15.24 41.60
CA ASN A 722 -16.29 -15.11 42.42
C ASN A 722 -17.41 -14.43 41.62
N TRP A 723 -18.44 -15.19 41.23
CA TRP A 723 -19.59 -14.66 40.51
C TRP A 723 -20.62 -14.16 41.50
N MET A 724 -20.94 -12.86 41.44
CA MET A 724 -21.88 -12.19 42.31
C MET A 724 -23.15 -11.82 41.53
N PRO A 725 -24.20 -12.66 41.59
CA PRO A 725 -25.47 -12.33 40.95
C PRO A 725 -26.15 -11.17 41.68
N VAL A 726 -26.78 -10.27 40.93
CA VAL A 726 -27.70 -9.26 41.44
C VAL A 726 -29.02 -9.33 40.68
N ASP A 727 -30.13 -9.06 41.34
CA ASP A 727 -31.44 -9.13 40.70
C ASP A 727 -31.70 -7.94 39.77
N PHE A 728 -32.44 -8.19 38.69
CA PHE A 728 -32.92 -7.13 37.81
C PHE A 728 -34.10 -6.40 38.48
N PRO A 729 -34.03 -5.07 38.70
CA PRO A 729 -35.06 -4.34 39.43
C PRO A 729 -36.47 -4.52 38.86
N GLU A 730 -37.47 -4.74 39.71
CA GLU A 730 -38.87 -4.89 39.30
C GLU A 730 -39.37 -3.62 38.59
N GLU A 731 -38.92 -2.47 39.04
CA GLU A 731 -39.22 -1.16 38.47
C GLU A 731 -38.74 -1.04 37.01
N TYR A 732 -37.62 -1.70 36.68
CA TYR A 732 -37.03 -1.65 35.33
C TYR A 732 -37.76 -2.59 34.36
N LYS A 733 -38.44 -3.64 34.86
CA LYS A 733 -39.18 -4.60 34.02
C LYS A 733 -40.28 -3.93 33.21
N LEU A 734 -40.90 -2.88 33.73
CA LEU A 734 -41.92 -2.14 33.00
C LEU A 734 -41.34 -1.45 31.75
N VAL A 735 -40.20 -0.76 31.89
CA VAL A 735 -39.48 -0.14 30.75
C VAL A 735 -39.00 -1.22 29.77
N GLN A 736 -38.43 -2.32 30.29
CA GLN A 736 -37.95 -3.44 29.48
C GLN A 736 -39.09 -4.07 28.67
N LYS A 737 -40.27 -4.24 29.27
CA LYS A 737 -41.47 -4.76 28.60
C LYS A 737 -41.87 -3.88 27.43
N TYR A 738 -42.03 -2.57 27.64
CA TYR A 738 -42.40 -1.65 26.56
C TYR A 738 -41.36 -1.61 25.42
N LEU A 739 -40.06 -1.65 25.73
CA LEU A 739 -39.03 -1.74 24.69
C LEU A 739 -39.07 -3.09 23.94
N LYS A 740 -39.27 -4.21 24.63
CA LYS A 740 -39.42 -5.54 24.00
C LYS A 740 -40.66 -5.60 23.11
N ASP A 741 -41.79 -5.05 23.55
CA ASP A 741 -43.03 -4.98 22.78
C ASP A 741 -42.88 -4.08 21.54
N CYS A 742 -42.19 -2.95 21.68
CA CYS A 742 -41.84 -2.09 20.55
C CYS A 742 -40.98 -2.84 19.52
N ARG A 743 -39.91 -3.51 19.96
CA ARG A 743 -39.04 -4.32 19.09
C ARG A 743 -39.81 -5.43 18.38
N LYS A 744 -40.63 -6.17 19.12
CA LYS A 744 -41.41 -7.29 18.60
C LYS A 744 -42.42 -6.83 17.55
N SER A 745 -43.10 -5.71 17.78
CA SER A 745 -44.01 -5.09 16.81
C SER A 745 -43.32 -4.81 15.46
N LYS A 746 -42.10 -4.27 15.47
CA LYS A 746 -41.34 -4.01 14.22
C LYS A 746 -40.94 -5.28 13.48
N LEU A 747 -40.57 -6.33 14.22
CA LEU A 747 -40.15 -7.60 13.61
C LEU A 747 -41.35 -8.39 13.06
N LEU A 748 -42.51 -8.32 13.71
CA LEU A 748 -43.77 -8.85 13.18
C LEU A 748 -44.20 -8.12 11.90
N GLU A 749 -44.04 -6.80 11.83
CA GLU A 749 -44.31 -6.05 10.60
C GLU A 749 -43.32 -6.44 9.49
N ALA A 750 -42.02 -6.60 9.80
CA ALA A 750 -41.02 -7.07 8.85
C ALA A 750 -41.27 -8.52 8.38
N GLN A 751 -41.86 -9.35 9.24
CA GLN A 751 -42.30 -10.70 8.93
C GLN A 751 -43.52 -10.69 7.99
N GLY A 752 -44.50 -9.81 8.22
CA GLY A 752 -45.64 -9.63 7.32
C GLY A 752 -45.24 -9.19 5.91
N LEU A 753 -44.07 -8.57 5.76
CA LEU A 753 -43.46 -8.20 4.47
C LEU A 753 -42.60 -9.32 3.85
N GLY A 754 -42.48 -10.49 4.50
CA GLY A 754 -41.73 -11.65 4.00
C GLY A 754 -40.21 -11.59 4.21
N TYR A 755 -39.70 -10.68 5.05
CA TYR A 755 -38.25 -10.47 5.24
C TYR A 755 -37.71 -10.94 6.59
N CYS A 756 -38.57 -11.17 7.59
CA CYS A 756 -38.15 -11.65 8.91
C CYS A 756 -38.85 -12.98 9.21
N ASN A 757 -38.11 -14.05 9.43
CA ASN A 757 -38.70 -15.37 9.71
C ASN A 757 -38.97 -15.59 11.20
N ASP A 758 -38.32 -14.82 12.07
CA ASP A 758 -38.37 -15.00 13.53
C ASP A 758 -38.59 -13.63 14.21
N PRO A 759 -39.75 -13.40 14.85
CA PRO A 759 -40.03 -12.15 15.57
C PRO A 759 -39.19 -11.98 16.85
N ASP A 760 -38.48 -13.02 17.28
CA ASP A 760 -37.54 -13.00 18.41
C ASP A 760 -36.06 -13.06 17.96
N ALA A 761 -35.79 -12.89 16.66
CA ALA A 761 -34.47 -12.99 16.03
C ALA A 761 -33.35 -12.26 16.80
N ARG A 762 -32.21 -12.93 16.99
CA ARG A 762 -31.08 -12.36 17.74
C ARG A 762 -30.47 -11.17 16.99
N LYS A 763 -29.82 -10.27 17.72
CA LYS A 763 -29.08 -9.12 17.15
C LYS A 763 -28.14 -9.51 16.00
N THR A 764 -27.50 -10.67 16.07
CA THR A 764 -26.63 -11.19 14.99
C THR A 764 -27.39 -11.50 13.70
N ASP A 765 -28.61 -12.00 13.82
CA ASP A 765 -29.44 -12.40 12.69
C ASP A 765 -30.08 -11.16 12.05
N LEU A 766 -30.47 -10.17 12.87
CA LEU A 766 -30.91 -8.85 12.37
C LEU A 766 -29.82 -8.11 11.58
N LEU A 767 -28.55 -8.23 11.99
CA LEU A 767 -27.42 -7.64 11.26
C LEU A 767 -27.14 -8.36 9.93
N LYS A 768 -27.31 -9.69 9.89
CA LYS A 768 -27.22 -10.46 8.64
C LYS A 768 -28.34 -10.08 7.69
N LEU A 769 -29.58 -10.06 8.18
CA LEU A 769 -30.76 -9.66 7.43
C LEU A 769 -30.62 -8.24 6.87
N GLN A 770 -30.12 -7.29 7.67
CA GLN A 770 -29.80 -5.95 7.19
C GLN A 770 -28.79 -5.98 6.02
N GLY A 771 -27.75 -6.81 6.10
CA GLY A 771 -26.77 -6.99 5.04
C GLY A 771 -27.36 -7.61 3.76
N GLU A 772 -28.28 -8.55 3.90
CA GLU A 772 -29.01 -9.18 2.79
C GLU A 772 -29.95 -8.19 2.10
N LEU A 773 -30.73 -7.42 2.88
CA LEU A 773 -31.61 -6.36 2.37
C LEU A 773 -30.83 -5.28 1.60
N ILE A 774 -29.65 -4.87 2.11
CA ILE A 774 -28.77 -3.91 1.42
C ILE A 774 -28.28 -4.47 0.08
N LYS A 775 -27.88 -5.75 0.04
CA LYS A 775 -27.46 -6.40 -1.21
C LYS A 775 -28.60 -6.47 -2.21
N LYS A 776 -29.80 -6.90 -1.78
CA LYS A 776 -31.00 -6.98 -2.62
C LYS A 776 -31.37 -5.61 -3.22
N ILE A 777 -31.36 -4.56 -2.41
CA ILE A 777 -31.67 -3.19 -2.86
C ILE A 777 -30.58 -2.62 -3.79
N SER A 778 -29.32 -3.05 -3.63
CA SER A 778 -28.21 -2.65 -4.52
C SER A 778 -28.25 -3.29 -5.91
N MET A 779 -29.04 -4.34 -6.11
CA MET A 779 -29.21 -5.05 -7.39
C MET A 779 -30.23 -4.40 -8.34
N GLY A 780 -30.83 -3.26 -7.95
CA GLY A 780 -31.67 -2.43 -8.83
C GLY A 780 -33.16 -2.75 -8.82
N GLU A 781 -33.62 -3.70 -8.00
CA GLU A 781 -35.05 -3.92 -7.78
C GLU A 781 -35.64 -2.77 -6.95
N LYS A 782 -36.62 -2.04 -7.49
CA LYS A 782 -37.41 -1.04 -6.73
C LYS A 782 -38.45 -1.77 -5.88
N ASP A 783 -37.98 -2.59 -4.95
CA ASP A 783 -38.81 -3.32 -4.00
C ASP A 783 -39.11 -2.41 -2.80
N PHE A 784 -40.33 -1.85 -2.77
CA PHE A 784 -40.78 -0.96 -1.71
C PHE A 784 -40.89 -1.67 -0.35
N ASP A 785 -41.21 -2.98 -0.36
CA ASP A 785 -41.32 -3.80 0.84
C ASP A 785 -39.93 -4.07 1.44
N ALA A 786 -38.91 -4.31 0.59
CA ALA A 786 -37.52 -4.40 1.04
C ALA A 786 -37.04 -3.10 1.70
N MET A 787 -37.41 -1.94 1.15
CA MET A 787 -37.07 -0.63 1.73
C MET A 787 -37.79 -0.38 3.05
N ARG A 788 -39.06 -0.80 3.18
CA ARG A 788 -39.82 -0.73 4.44
C ARG A 788 -39.22 -1.67 5.49
N ALA A 789 -38.92 -2.92 5.12
CA ALA A 789 -38.25 -3.90 5.98
C ALA A 789 -36.90 -3.39 6.47
N MET A 790 -36.11 -2.72 5.62
CA MET A 790 -34.85 -2.10 6.04
C MET A 790 -35.06 -1.03 7.11
N SER A 791 -36.11 -0.20 6.99
CA SER A 791 -36.47 0.78 8.02
C SER A 791 -36.85 0.09 9.33
N LEU A 792 -37.69 -0.95 9.28
CA LEU A 792 -38.15 -1.71 10.45
C LEU A 792 -37.00 -2.41 11.18
N VAL A 793 -36.07 -3.04 10.44
CA VAL A 793 -34.87 -3.66 11.01
C VAL A 793 -33.96 -2.59 11.66
N ALA A 794 -33.83 -1.40 11.05
CA ALA A 794 -33.09 -0.29 11.64
C ALA A 794 -33.75 0.27 12.91
N GLU A 795 -35.09 0.32 12.97
CA GLU A 795 -35.87 0.69 14.16
C GLU A 795 -35.68 -0.36 15.27
N ALA A 796 -35.82 -1.65 14.96
CA ALA A 796 -35.61 -2.75 15.91
C ALA A 796 -34.19 -2.75 16.49
N LEU A 797 -33.15 -2.51 15.68
CA LEU A 797 -31.76 -2.42 16.15
C LEU A 797 -31.51 -1.23 17.10
N LYS A 798 -32.27 -0.13 16.97
CA LYS A 798 -32.18 1.01 17.91
C LYS A 798 -32.84 0.69 19.25
N VAL A 799 -34.02 0.07 19.22
CA VAL A 799 -34.72 -0.38 20.44
C VAL A 799 -33.91 -1.45 21.17
N GLU A 800 -33.32 -2.39 20.43
CA GLU A 800 -32.41 -3.42 20.92
C GLU A 800 -31.23 -2.83 21.70
N HIS A 801 -30.67 -1.71 21.24
CA HIS A 801 -29.60 -1.03 21.95
C HIS A 801 -30.10 -0.37 23.25
N GLY A 802 -31.31 0.20 23.26
CA GLY A 802 -31.92 0.72 24.48
C GLY A 802 -32.14 -0.36 25.56
N ILE A 803 -32.59 -1.55 25.15
CA ILE A 803 -32.71 -2.73 26.03
C ILE A 803 -31.35 -3.13 26.60
N GLU A 804 -30.31 -3.17 25.75
CA GLU A 804 -28.94 -3.46 26.17
C GLU A 804 -28.41 -2.46 27.20
N LEU A 805 -28.69 -1.16 27.03
CA LEU A 805 -28.33 -0.12 28.00
C LEU A 805 -29.07 -0.29 29.34
N LEU A 806 -30.38 -0.57 29.30
CA LEU A 806 -31.19 -0.78 30.50
C LEU A 806 -30.72 -1.99 31.32
N GLU A 807 -30.41 -3.10 30.63
CA GLU A 807 -30.00 -4.37 31.25
C GLU A 807 -28.56 -4.34 31.80
N CYS A 808 -27.66 -3.58 31.15
CA CYS A 808 -26.24 -3.57 31.50
C CYS A 808 -25.86 -2.35 32.38
N GLN A 809 -26.30 -1.14 31.99
CA GLN A 809 -25.82 0.14 32.55
C GLN A 809 -26.81 0.81 33.50
N GLY A 810 -28.12 0.58 33.32
CA GLY A 810 -29.18 1.11 34.17
C GLY A 810 -30.12 2.10 33.47
N VAL A 811 -31.10 2.61 34.23
CA VAL A 811 -32.20 3.41 33.67
C VAL A 811 -31.78 4.80 33.20
N HIS A 812 -30.76 5.40 33.82
CA HIS A 812 -30.27 6.74 33.46
C HIS A 812 -29.70 6.77 32.03
N GLN A 813 -28.80 5.85 31.69
CA GLN A 813 -28.18 5.76 30.36
C GLN A 813 -29.20 5.33 29.30
N CYS A 814 -30.15 4.47 29.67
CA CYS A 814 -31.29 4.15 28.80
C CYS A 814 -32.11 5.41 28.49
N SER A 815 -32.48 6.20 29.51
CA SER A 815 -33.25 7.43 29.36
C SER A 815 -32.53 8.45 28.47
N GLU A 816 -31.25 8.74 28.73
CA GLU A 816 -30.46 9.67 27.91
C GLU A 816 -30.38 9.24 26.44
N TYR A 817 -30.25 7.94 26.17
CA TYR A 817 -30.24 7.41 24.82
C TYR A 817 -31.58 7.61 24.11
N LEU A 818 -32.69 7.28 24.78
CA LEU A 818 -34.04 7.45 24.24
C LEU A 818 -34.39 8.93 24.00
N GLU A 819 -33.99 9.83 24.90
CA GLU A 819 -34.09 11.28 24.70
C GLU A 819 -33.23 11.77 23.52
N GLY A 820 -32.04 11.20 23.35
CA GLY A 820 -31.18 11.47 22.21
C GLY A 820 -31.87 11.15 20.88
N ILE A 821 -32.62 10.04 20.83
CA ILE A 821 -33.46 9.67 19.68
C ILE A 821 -34.59 10.69 19.49
N GLN A 822 -35.26 11.11 20.57
CA GLN A 822 -36.31 12.13 20.52
C GLN A 822 -35.81 13.46 19.95
N LYS A 823 -34.64 13.94 20.40
CA LYS A 823 -33.96 15.15 19.89
C LYS A 823 -33.55 15.01 18.42
N GLN A 824 -33.10 13.83 18.01
CA GLN A 824 -32.76 13.54 16.61
C GLN A 824 -34.00 13.50 15.69
N ALA A 825 -35.17 13.10 16.18
CA ALA A 825 -36.39 13.08 15.38
C ALA A 825 -36.80 14.49 14.88
N ILE A 826 -36.50 15.52 15.68
CA ILE A 826 -36.79 16.93 15.39
C ILE A 826 -35.86 17.47 14.29
N THR A 827 -34.60 17.04 14.26
CA THR A 827 -33.55 17.62 13.39
C THR A 827 -33.19 16.77 12.17
N SER A 828 -33.46 15.46 12.20
CA SER A 828 -33.01 14.50 11.18
C SER A 828 -33.99 14.30 10.02
N LYS A 829 -33.44 13.95 8.85
CA LYS A 829 -34.20 13.49 7.67
C LYS A 829 -34.47 11.96 7.68
N THR A 830 -33.97 11.22 8.67
CA THR A 830 -34.09 9.75 8.73
C THR A 830 -35.50 9.31 9.14
N LYS A 831 -36.20 8.58 8.25
CA LYS A 831 -37.58 8.09 8.49
C LYS A 831 -37.71 7.17 9.70
N ALA A 832 -36.76 6.25 9.91
CA ALA A 832 -36.75 5.31 11.04
C ALA A 832 -36.84 6.00 12.42
N VAL A 833 -36.10 7.09 12.63
CA VAL A 833 -36.11 7.82 13.91
C VAL A 833 -37.45 8.53 14.15
N LYS A 834 -38.08 9.02 13.08
CA LYS A 834 -39.40 9.65 13.16
C LYS A 834 -40.51 8.65 13.44
N HIS A 835 -40.47 7.49 12.79
CA HIS A 835 -41.45 6.42 13.01
C HIS A 835 -41.37 5.85 14.43
N LEU A 836 -40.16 5.70 14.97
CA LEU A 836 -39.98 5.22 16.33
C LEU A 836 -40.61 6.17 17.37
N MET A 837 -40.57 7.48 17.12
CA MET A 837 -41.25 8.48 17.96
C MET A 837 -42.78 8.48 17.83
N LEU A 838 -43.36 7.81 16.83
CA LEU A 838 -44.82 7.65 16.71
C LEU A 838 -45.31 6.41 17.47
N ASP A 839 -44.42 5.47 17.77
CA ASP A 839 -44.73 4.22 18.45
C ASP A 839 -45.12 4.44 19.92
N THR A 840 -46.27 3.92 20.32
CA THR A 840 -46.82 4.09 21.68
C THR A 840 -46.00 3.36 22.73
N ASN A 841 -45.45 2.19 22.40
CA ASN A 841 -44.59 1.43 23.32
C ASN A 841 -43.26 2.15 23.53
N PHE A 842 -42.67 2.71 22.46
CA PHE A 842 -41.45 3.52 22.58
C PHE A 842 -41.65 4.77 23.44
N LYS A 843 -42.77 5.50 23.25
CA LYS A 843 -43.11 6.66 24.10
C LYS A 843 -43.32 6.27 25.56
N SER A 844 -44.00 5.16 25.80
CA SER A 844 -44.26 4.65 27.15
C SER A 844 -42.95 4.25 27.85
N ALA A 845 -42.04 3.57 27.13
CA ALA A 845 -40.71 3.25 27.64
C ALA A 845 -39.91 4.51 28.02
N LEU A 846 -39.91 5.54 27.16
CA LEU A 846 -39.24 6.82 27.44
C LEU A 846 -39.83 7.50 28.68
N TYR A 847 -41.15 7.61 28.79
CA TYR A 847 -41.81 8.22 29.94
C TYR A 847 -41.49 7.49 31.26
N HIS A 848 -41.60 6.17 31.28
CA HIS A 848 -41.28 5.39 32.48
C HIS A 848 -39.80 5.43 32.84
N ALA A 849 -38.89 5.44 31.84
CA ALA A 849 -37.47 5.62 32.10
C ALA A 849 -37.17 6.99 32.73
N GLN A 850 -37.78 8.08 32.24
CA GLN A 850 -37.64 9.43 32.81
C GLN A 850 -38.13 9.49 34.26
N LYS A 851 -39.31 8.93 34.53
CA LYS A 851 -39.88 8.89 35.89
C LYS A 851 -38.98 8.14 36.88
N LEU A 852 -38.34 7.06 36.45
CA LEU A 852 -37.40 6.31 37.27
C LEU A 852 -36.09 7.07 37.53
N VAL A 853 -35.65 7.88 36.58
CA VAL A 853 -34.50 8.80 36.75
C VAL A 853 -34.87 9.92 37.74
N GLU A 854 -36.05 10.53 37.62
CA GLU A 854 -36.54 11.56 38.53
C GLU A 854 -36.62 11.06 39.98
N ASN A 855 -36.96 9.78 40.17
CA ASN A 855 -37.00 9.13 41.48
C ASN A 855 -35.63 8.63 41.99
N ASN A 856 -34.52 8.90 41.29
CA ASN A 856 -33.15 8.49 41.67
C ASN A 856 -33.00 6.97 41.95
N VAL A 857 -33.66 6.11 41.18
CA VAL A 857 -33.56 4.65 41.36
C VAL A 857 -32.20 4.13 40.84
N GLU A 858 -31.27 3.81 41.74
CA GLU A 858 -29.95 3.23 41.42
C GLU A 858 -30.01 1.75 41.02
N HIS A 859 -29.13 1.31 40.12
CA HIS A 859 -29.00 -0.10 39.74
C HIS A 859 -28.32 -0.92 40.88
N PRO A 860 -28.82 -2.11 41.25
CA PRO A 860 -28.29 -2.93 42.36
C PRO A 860 -26.78 -3.25 42.31
N LYS A 861 -26.20 -3.41 41.11
CA LYS A 861 -24.74 -3.51 40.90
C LYS A 861 -23.95 -2.38 41.56
N MET A 862 -24.43 -1.14 41.51
CA MET A 862 -23.73 0.01 42.11
C MET A 862 -23.72 -0.11 43.64
N ILE A 863 -24.85 -0.51 44.23
CA ILE A 863 -24.96 -0.78 45.67
C ILE A 863 -23.97 -1.88 46.07
N LYS A 864 -23.94 -2.99 45.33
CA LYS A 864 -23.01 -4.10 45.59
C LYS A 864 -21.54 -3.69 45.43
N LEU A 865 -21.22 -2.86 44.44
CA LEU A 865 -19.88 -2.32 44.25
C LEU A 865 -19.46 -1.42 45.44
N LYS A 866 -20.36 -0.56 45.93
CA LYS A 866 -20.14 0.28 47.11
C LYS A 866 -19.90 -0.58 48.36
N GLU A 867 -20.65 -1.67 48.54
CA GLU A 867 -20.44 -2.64 49.64
C GLU A 867 -19.05 -3.30 49.59
N MET A 868 -18.61 -3.74 48.41
CA MET A 868 -17.31 -4.41 48.25
C MET A 868 -16.12 -3.49 48.54
N LEU A 869 -16.26 -2.21 48.21
CA LEU A 869 -15.18 -1.23 48.32
C LEU A 869 -15.20 -0.43 49.63
N LYS A 870 -16.16 -0.70 50.52
CA LYS A 870 -16.35 0.03 51.77
C LYS A 870 -15.13 -0.05 52.71
N ASP A 871 -14.41 -1.16 52.67
CA ASP A 871 -13.27 -1.46 53.55
C ASP A 871 -11.90 -1.36 52.84
N ILE A 872 -11.83 -0.67 51.68
CA ILE A 872 -10.56 -0.50 50.95
C ILE A 872 -9.67 0.52 51.68
N THR A 873 -8.52 0.07 52.19
CA THR A 873 -7.52 0.92 52.85
C THR A 873 -6.61 1.62 51.83
N GLU A 874 -5.91 2.69 52.21
CA GLU A 874 -5.01 3.42 51.28
C GLU A 874 -3.92 2.54 50.64
N ASP A 875 -3.55 1.45 51.32
CA ASP A 875 -2.51 0.52 50.87
C ASP A 875 -3.00 -0.50 49.82
N LYS A 876 -4.33 -0.64 49.65
CA LYS A 876 -4.92 -1.62 48.72
C LYS A 876 -5.27 -0.97 47.39
N LYS A 877 -4.85 -1.59 46.29
CA LYS A 877 -5.14 -1.15 44.92
C LYS A 877 -6.12 -2.09 44.23
N ALA A 878 -7.13 -1.53 43.56
CA ALA A 878 -8.11 -2.30 42.81
C ALA A 878 -8.26 -1.84 41.35
N ILE A 879 -8.66 -2.76 40.48
CA ILE A 879 -9.06 -2.43 39.11
C ILE A 879 -10.49 -2.85 38.88
N ILE A 880 -11.30 -1.92 38.41
CA ILE A 880 -12.70 -2.16 38.03
C ILE A 880 -12.81 -2.17 36.52
N PHE A 881 -13.28 -3.26 35.94
CA PHE A 881 -13.53 -3.38 34.50
C PHE A 881 -15.02 -3.18 34.19
N THR A 882 -15.31 -2.39 33.18
CA THR A 882 -16.66 -2.22 32.61
C THR A 882 -16.60 -2.19 31.08
N GLN A 883 -17.68 -2.57 30.40
CA GLN A 883 -17.72 -2.56 28.94
C GLN A 883 -17.84 -1.14 28.37
N PHE A 884 -18.46 -0.22 29.11
CA PHE A 884 -18.86 1.09 28.62
C PHE A 884 -18.18 2.23 29.37
N ARG A 885 -17.89 3.30 28.64
CA ARG A 885 -17.22 4.46 29.23
C ARG A 885 -18.09 5.24 30.20
N ASP A 886 -19.37 5.38 29.87
CA ASP A 886 -20.30 6.15 30.69
C ASP A 886 -20.49 5.46 32.05
N SER A 887 -20.53 4.12 32.06
CA SER A 887 -20.42 3.31 33.29
C SER A 887 -19.12 3.59 34.05
N ALA A 888 -17.98 3.69 33.36
CA ALA A 888 -16.70 3.96 34.03
C ALA A 888 -16.67 5.34 34.71
N ASN A 889 -17.22 6.37 34.05
CA ASN A 889 -17.35 7.70 34.63
C ASN A 889 -18.32 7.72 35.83
N LEU A 890 -19.45 7.00 35.72
CA LEU A 890 -20.43 6.90 36.80
C LEU A 890 -19.85 6.21 38.04
N ILE A 891 -19.08 5.13 37.83
CA ILE A 891 -18.38 4.43 38.91
C ILE A 891 -17.41 5.39 39.62
N VAL A 892 -16.57 6.11 38.88
CA VAL A 892 -15.62 7.08 39.48
C VAL A 892 -16.36 8.16 40.27
N LYS A 893 -17.46 8.72 39.74
CA LYS A 893 -18.26 9.71 40.45
C LYS A 893 -18.80 9.16 41.79
N ASN A 894 -19.32 7.94 41.80
CA ASN A 894 -19.83 7.30 43.02
C ASN A 894 -18.72 6.97 44.03
N LEU A 895 -17.52 6.64 43.55
CA LEU A 895 -16.35 6.41 44.40
C LEU A 895 -15.80 7.71 45.00
N ASP A 896 -15.82 8.80 44.24
CA ASP A 896 -15.45 10.13 44.73
C ASP A 896 -16.40 10.57 45.87
N GLU A 897 -17.70 10.28 45.78
CA GLU A 897 -18.69 10.53 46.85
C GLU A 897 -18.42 9.70 48.13
N MET A 898 -17.70 8.57 48.01
CA MET A 898 -17.25 7.75 49.14
C MET A 898 -15.85 8.13 49.67
N ASN A 899 -15.24 9.22 49.16
CA ASN A 899 -13.85 9.61 49.42
C ASN A 899 -12.79 8.59 48.98
N ILE A 900 -13.09 7.75 47.99
CA ILE A 900 -12.15 6.78 47.43
C ILE A 900 -11.53 7.36 46.15
N LYS A 901 -10.21 7.61 46.13
CA LYS A 901 -9.57 8.19 44.94
C LYS A 901 -9.55 7.18 43.81
N SER A 902 -10.17 7.54 42.70
CA SER A 902 -10.27 6.68 41.53
C SER A 902 -10.05 7.43 40.22
N HIS A 903 -9.66 6.72 39.17
CA HIS A 903 -9.48 7.33 37.85
C HIS A 903 -9.97 6.44 36.72
N VAL A 904 -10.64 7.06 35.74
CA VAL A 904 -11.10 6.35 34.54
C VAL A 904 -9.90 6.06 33.63
N PHE A 905 -9.88 4.87 33.03
CA PHE A 905 -8.91 4.42 32.04
C PHE A 905 -9.60 3.96 30.76
N VAL A 906 -9.68 4.85 29.77
CA VAL A 906 -10.37 4.62 28.48
C VAL A 906 -9.37 4.44 27.34
N GLY A 907 -9.78 3.67 26.33
CA GLY A 907 -8.97 3.35 25.14
C GLY A 907 -8.68 4.55 24.26
N GLN A 908 -7.91 4.30 23.21
CA GLN A 908 -7.64 5.32 22.21
C GLN A 908 -8.93 5.70 21.47
N ALA A 909 -9.13 6.99 21.26
CA ALA A 909 -10.31 7.55 20.61
C ALA A 909 -10.53 6.97 19.19
N LYS A 910 -11.74 6.46 18.89
CA LYS A 910 -12.14 6.17 17.50
C LYS A 910 -12.88 7.34 16.88
N LYS A 911 -12.41 7.78 15.70
CA LYS A 911 -13.01 8.61 14.62
C LYS A 911 -13.87 9.86 14.93
N LYS A 912 -14.44 10.07 16.13
CA LYS A 912 -15.30 11.23 16.45
C LYS A 912 -15.62 11.45 17.95
N GLY A 913 -14.85 10.90 18.91
CA GLY A 913 -15.13 11.09 20.35
C GLY A 913 -13.96 10.78 21.28
N VAL A 914 -13.95 11.48 22.41
CA VAL A 914 -12.93 11.60 23.48
C VAL A 914 -12.38 10.22 23.90
N GLY A 915 -11.07 10.04 23.95
CA GLY A 915 -10.39 8.84 24.47
C GLY A 915 -8.98 9.26 24.89
N PHE A 916 -8.31 8.53 25.78
CA PHE A 916 -6.99 8.98 26.24
C PHE A 916 -5.94 8.74 25.16
N ASN A 917 -5.10 9.75 24.94
CA ASN A 917 -3.88 9.56 24.16
C ASN A 917 -2.92 8.64 24.95
N GLN A 918 -2.07 7.91 24.26
CA GLN A 918 -1.09 6.98 24.85
C GLN A 918 -0.19 7.60 25.93
N LYS A 919 0.06 8.92 25.90
CA LYS A 919 0.84 9.63 26.92
C LYS A 919 0.05 9.74 28.23
N LYS A 920 -1.22 10.14 28.13
CA LYS A 920 -2.15 10.23 29.26
C LYS A 920 -2.50 8.85 29.80
N GLN A 921 -2.57 7.83 28.94
CA GLN A 921 -2.69 6.44 29.40
C GLN A 921 -1.47 5.99 30.22
N LYS A 922 -0.25 6.32 29.75
CA LYS A 922 0.97 6.02 30.49
C LYS A 922 1.05 6.81 31.80
N GLU A 923 0.70 8.09 31.78
CA GLU A 923 0.65 8.96 32.96
C GLU A 923 -0.31 8.40 34.01
N ILE A 924 -1.55 8.08 33.65
CA ILE A 924 -2.53 7.48 34.57
C ILE A 924 -2.02 6.15 35.14
N LEU A 925 -1.34 5.33 34.33
CA LEU A 925 -0.73 4.08 34.80
C LEU A 925 0.46 4.33 35.75
N ASP A 926 1.29 5.33 35.48
CA ASP A 926 2.42 5.71 36.34
C ASP A 926 1.91 6.32 37.66
N GLN A 927 0.84 7.12 37.64
CA GLN A 927 0.16 7.63 38.84
C GLN A 927 -0.43 6.49 39.68
N PHE A 928 -1.07 5.51 39.02
CA PHE A 928 -1.56 4.31 39.68
C PHE A 928 -0.42 3.47 40.28
N ARG A 929 0.72 3.36 39.60
CA ARG A 929 1.94 2.70 40.13
C ARG A 929 2.45 3.39 41.38
N ASN A 930 2.52 4.73 41.35
CA ASN A 930 3.03 5.55 42.45
C ASN A 930 2.07 5.66 43.65
N GLY A 931 0.84 5.13 43.54
CA GLY A 931 -0.13 5.16 44.63
C GLY A 931 -0.86 6.51 44.77
N GLU A 932 -0.92 7.32 43.72
CA GLU A 932 -1.66 8.60 43.75
C GLU A 932 -3.18 8.40 43.89
N PHE A 933 -3.69 7.24 43.47
CA PHE A 933 -5.07 6.81 43.65
C PHE A 933 -5.16 5.28 43.78
N GLN A 934 -6.18 4.79 44.49
CA GLN A 934 -6.33 3.37 44.85
C GLN A 934 -7.06 2.56 43.77
N ILE A 935 -7.98 3.16 43.00
CA ILE A 935 -8.85 2.42 42.07
C ILE A 935 -8.72 2.90 40.62
N LEU A 936 -8.44 1.97 39.71
CA LEU A 936 -8.42 2.21 38.27
C LEU A 936 -9.68 1.64 37.60
N VAL A 937 -10.51 2.47 36.96
CA VAL A 937 -11.74 2.02 36.30
C VAL A 937 -11.54 1.94 34.79
N ALA A 938 -11.33 0.74 34.25
CA ALA A 938 -10.91 0.52 32.86
C ALA A 938 -12.02 0.00 31.94
N THR A 939 -12.08 0.54 30.70
CA THR A 939 -12.85 -0.10 29.61
C THR A 939 -12.02 -1.18 28.89
N SER A 940 -12.59 -1.88 27.90
CA SER A 940 -12.08 -3.09 27.20
C SER A 940 -10.69 -3.01 26.50
N VAL A 941 -9.82 -2.09 26.90
CA VAL A 941 -8.50 -1.73 26.37
C VAL A 941 -7.39 -2.64 26.90
N ALA A 942 -7.65 -3.44 27.92
CA ALA A 942 -6.67 -4.37 28.48
C ALA A 942 -6.26 -5.51 27.51
N GLU A 943 -6.87 -5.62 26.33
CA GLU A 943 -6.41 -6.52 25.24
C GLU A 943 -5.13 -6.00 24.54
N GLU A 944 -4.89 -4.68 24.47
CA GLU A 944 -3.76 -4.08 23.74
C GLU A 944 -2.46 -4.07 24.54
N GLY A 945 -1.94 -5.23 24.96
CA GLY A 945 -0.53 -5.38 25.42
C GLY A 945 -0.06 -4.46 26.58
N LEU A 946 -0.95 -3.73 27.25
CA LEU A 946 -0.61 -2.76 28.28
C LEU A 946 -0.12 -3.46 29.56
N ASP A 947 1.01 -2.99 30.07
CA ASP A 947 1.70 -3.46 31.26
C ASP A 947 0.99 -2.97 32.54
N ILE A 948 -0.09 -3.65 32.94
CA ILE A 948 -0.91 -3.28 34.10
C ILE A 948 -0.13 -3.53 35.41
N PRO A 949 -0.11 -2.58 36.37
CA PRO A 949 0.57 -2.70 37.66
C PRO A 949 0.04 -3.83 38.54
N LYS A 950 0.79 -4.22 39.57
CA LYS A 950 0.31 -5.17 40.61
C LYS A 950 -0.85 -4.53 41.38
N VAL A 951 -1.90 -5.31 41.62
CA VAL A 951 -3.12 -4.89 42.32
C VAL A 951 -3.60 -5.99 43.25
N ASP A 952 -4.40 -5.64 44.25
CA ASP A 952 -4.89 -6.55 45.29
C ASP A 952 -6.25 -7.16 44.93
N GLU A 953 -7.09 -6.40 44.22
CA GLU A 953 -8.42 -6.84 43.81
C GLU A 953 -8.75 -6.46 42.37
N VAL A 954 -9.43 -7.37 41.67
CA VAL A 954 -9.96 -7.10 40.32
C VAL A 954 -11.47 -7.35 40.35
N ILE A 955 -12.23 -6.31 40.01
CA ILE A 955 -13.69 -6.34 40.00
C ILE A 955 -14.16 -6.12 38.56
N PHE A 956 -15.07 -6.96 38.09
CA PHE A 956 -15.80 -6.76 36.85
C PHE A 956 -17.18 -6.23 37.20
N TYR A 957 -17.45 -4.96 36.86
CA TYR A 957 -18.76 -4.34 37.05
C TYR A 957 -19.83 -4.97 36.15
N GLU A 958 -19.41 -5.47 34.99
CA GLU A 958 -20.20 -6.27 34.07
C GLU A 958 -19.33 -7.42 33.54
N PRO A 959 -19.88 -8.56 33.11
CA PRO A 959 -19.09 -9.64 32.54
C PRO A 959 -18.50 -9.21 31.20
N VAL A 960 -17.19 -8.90 31.15
CA VAL A 960 -16.48 -8.53 29.91
C VAL A 960 -15.68 -9.74 29.40
N PRO A 961 -16.18 -10.54 28.43
CA PRO A 961 -15.58 -11.83 28.06
C PRO A 961 -14.11 -11.76 27.65
N SER A 962 -13.72 -10.70 26.92
CA SER A 962 -12.35 -10.49 26.45
C SER A 962 -11.40 -10.12 27.59
N ALA A 963 -11.81 -9.24 28.49
CA ALA A 963 -11.00 -8.80 29.62
C ALA A 963 -10.90 -9.90 30.70
N ILE A 964 -11.97 -10.66 30.97
CA ILE A 964 -11.92 -11.84 31.84
C ILE A 964 -10.87 -12.84 31.30
N ARG A 965 -10.88 -13.13 30.00
CA ARG A 965 -9.85 -13.97 29.36
C ARG A 965 -8.46 -13.36 29.44
N ALA A 966 -8.32 -12.06 29.23
CA ALA A 966 -7.02 -11.39 29.33
C ALA A 966 -6.44 -11.47 30.75
N ILE A 967 -7.29 -11.36 31.77
CA ILE A 967 -6.89 -11.46 33.19
C ILE A 967 -6.60 -12.90 33.58
N GLN A 968 -7.40 -13.88 33.16
CA GLN A 968 -7.05 -15.30 33.29
C GLN A 968 -5.72 -15.63 32.61
N ARG A 969 -5.41 -14.99 31.47
CA ARG A 969 -4.14 -15.14 30.73
C ARG A 969 -2.96 -14.41 31.38
N ARG A 970 -3.18 -13.32 32.13
CA ARG A 970 -2.15 -12.45 32.75
C ARG A 970 -1.92 -12.73 34.25
N GLY A 971 -2.93 -13.20 34.97
CA GLY A 971 -2.80 -13.62 36.37
C GLY A 971 -1.77 -14.75 36.57
N ARG A 972 -1.38 -15.41 35.48
CA ARG A 972 -0.39 -16.50 35.44
C ARG A 972 1.07 -16.02 35.30
N THR A 973 1.33 -14.71 35.27
CA THR A 973 2.69 -14.10 35.22
C THR A 973 3.11 -13.40 36.52
N GLY A 974 2.46 -13.69 37.66
CA GLY A 974 2.94 -13.28 38.99
C GLY A 974 2.67 -11.81 39.36
N ARG A 975 1.49 -11.27 39.00
CA ARG A 975 1.14 -9.85 39.25
C ARG A 975 0.00 -9.61 40.25
N LEU A 976 -0.52 -10.65 40.90
CA LEU A 976 -1.52 -10.56 41.97
C LEU A 976 -0.92 -11.20 43.23
N GLU A 977 -1.08 -10.60 44.42
CA GLU A 977 -0.61 -11.19 45.69
C GLU A 977 -1.59 -12.23 46.26
N LYS A 978 -2.91 -12.07 46.02
CA LYS A 978 -3.96 -13.05 46.37
C LYS A 978 -5.01 -13.12 45.24
N GLY A 979 -5.29 -14.32 44.75
CA GLY A 979 -6.00 -14.57 43.49
C GLY A 979 -7.52 -14.61 43.58
N GLU A 980 -8.20 -13.52 43.94
CA GLU A 980 -9.67 -13.41 43.83
C GLU A 980 -10.07 -12.34 42.80
N VAL A 981 -10.93 -12.74 41.86
CA VAL A 981 -11.53 -11.85 40.84
C VAL A 981 -13.04 -11.90 41.02
N SER A 982 -13.64 -10.76 41.34
CA SER A 982 -15.08 -10.64 41.57
C SER A 982 -15.79 -10.18 40.30
N ILE A 983 -16.90 -10.80 39.93
CA ILE A 983 -17.66 -10.48 38.72
C ILE A 983 -19.12 -10.24 39.10
N LEU A 984 -19.57 -8.99 39.00
CA LEU A 984 -20.97 -8.60 39.12
C LEU A 984 -21.72 -9.01 37.86
N MET A 985 -22.91 -9.58 38.03
CA MET A 985 -23.74 -10.09 36.94
C MET A 985 -25.21 -9.87 37.27
N THR A 986 -25.97 -9.18 36.41
CA THR A 986 -27.42 -9.11 36.61
C THR A 986 -28.08 -10.43 36.18
N ALA A 987 -28.82 -11.08 37.07
CA ALA A 987 -29.50 -12.35 36.80
C ALA A 987 -30.66 -12.17 35.82
N GLY A 988 -30.87 -13.13 34.91
CA GLY A 988 -31.96 -13.08 33.94
C GLY A 988 -31.80 -12.03 32.82
N THR A 989 -30.60 -11.46 32.65
CA THR A 989 -30.28 -10.49 31.58
C THR A 989 -29.16 -10.98 30.67
N ARG A 990 -28.73 -10.15 29.71
CA ARG A 990 -27.62 -10.46 28.79
C ARG A 990 -26.28 -10.76 29.48
N ASP A 991 -26.07 -10.24 30.68
CA ASP A 991 -24.87 -10.49 31.48
C ASP A 991 -24.62 -11.99 31.69
N GLU A 992 -25.69 -12.73 31.99
CA GLU A 992 -25.64 -14.17 32.14
C GLU A 992 -25.29 -14.87 30.81
N GLY A 993 -25.82 -14.36 29.69
CA GLY A 993 -25.44 -14.83 28.36
C GLY A 993 -23.95 -14.63 28.02
N TYR A 994 -23.34 -13.54 28.48
CA TYR A 994 -21.91 -13.27 28.27
C TYR A 994 -21.00 -14.23 29.04
N LYS A 995 -21.38 -14.64 30.26
CA LYS A 995 -20.70 -15.68 31.05
C LYS A 995 -20.57 -16.99 30.27
N TRP A 996 -21.68 -17.49 29.73
CA TRP A 996 -21.70 -18.74 28.98
C TRP A 996 -20.98 -18.62 27.63
N SER A 997 -21.12 -17.50 26.93
CA SER A 997 -20.43 -17.26 25.63
C SER A 997 -18.91 -17.29 25.74
N ALA A 998 -18.33 -16.72 26.81
CA ALA A 998 -16.89 -16.72 27.05
C ALA A 998 -16.36 -18.15 27.24
N HIS A 999 -17.03 -18.91 28.11
CA HIS A 999 -16.68 -20.28 28.45
C HIS A 999 -16.87 -21.25 27.26
N HIS A 1000 -17.94 -21.09 26.47
CA HIS A 1000 -18.18 -21.94 25.29
C HIS A 1000 -17.17 -21.72 24.16
N LYS A 1001 -16.76 -20.48 23.90
CA LYS A 1001 -15.76 -20.16 22.85
C LYS A 1001 -14.37 -20.68 23.20
N GLU A 1002 -13.97 -20.66 24.48
CA GLU A 1002 -12.68 -21.22 24.93
C GLU A 1002 -12.68 -22.74 24.90
N LYS A 1003 -13.75 -23.39 25.42
CA LYS A 1003 -13.93 -24.84 25.28
C LYS A 1003 -13.94 -25.27 23.81
N ARG A 1004 -14.53 -24.47 22.92
CA ARG A 1004 -14.52 -24.74 21.47
C ARG A 1004 -13.11 -24.64 20.88
N MET A 1005 -12.31 -23.64 21.25
CA MET A 1005 -10.93 -23.49 20.79
C MET A 1005 -10.08 -24.70 21.18
N TYR A 1006 -10.09 -25.11 22.46
CA TYR A 1006 -9.31 -26.26 22.92
C TYR A 1006 -9.80 -27.57 22.31
N ARG A 1007 -11.12 -27.80 22.23
CA ARG A 1007 -11.67 -28.96 21.50
C ARG A 1007 -11.17 -29.02 20.06
N ASN A 1008 -11.23 -27.90 19.33
CA ASN A 1008 -10.75 -27.84 17.95
C ASN A 1008 -9.25 -28.11 17.84
N LEU A 1009 -8.45 -27.64 18.81
CA LEU A 1009 -7.02 -27.88 18.86
C LEU A 1009 -6.66 -29.33 19.21
N ASP A 1010 -7.41 -29.96 20.11
CA ASP A 1010 -7.28 -31.38 20.44
C ASP A 1010 -7.66 -32.25 19.22
N THR A 1011 -8.74 -31.90 18.51
CA THR A 1011 -9.10 -32.54 17.24
C THR A 1011 -7.99 -32.40 16.18
N LEU A 1012 -7.35 -31.23 16.08
CA LEU A 1012 -6.21 -31.04 15.18
C LEU A 1012 -5.00 -31.88 15.60
N LYS A 1013 -4.73 -31.97 16.90
CA LYS A 1013 -3.64 -32.81 17.44
C LYS A 1013 -3.86 -34.27 17.07
N SER A 1014 -5.10 -34.79 17.16
CA SER A 1014 -5.42 -36.13 16.68
C SER A 1014 -5.34 -36.26 15.15
N ASP A 1015 -5.84 -35.28 14.39
CA ASP A 1015 -5.81 -35.31 12.91
C ASP A 1015 -4.38 -35.36 12.37
N PHE A 1016 -3.45 -34.54 12.89
CA PHE A 1016 -2.03 -34.56 12.47
C PHE A 1016 -1.29 -35.85 12.86
N THR A 1017 -1.80 -36.58 13.86
CA THR A 1017 -1.24 -37.87 14.28
C THR A 1017 -1.81 -39.01 13.44
N LEU A 1018 -3.08 -38.93 13.03
CA LEU A 1018 -3.78 -39.90 12.17
C LEU A 1018 -3.39 -39.84 10.69
N VAL A 1019 -2.82 -38.72 10.22
CA VAL A 1019 -2.29 -38.60 8.84
C VAL A 1019 -1.11 -39.55 8.57
N GLN A 1020 -0.52 -40.17 9.60
CA GLN A 1020 0.45 -41.26 9.41
C GLN A 1020 -0.18 -42.65 9.18
N GLU A 1021 -1.49 -42.87 9.40
CA GLU A 1021 -2.08 -44.23 9.36
C GLU A 1021 -3.31 -44.42 8.48
N GLN A 1022 -3.80 -43.40 7.77
CA GLN A 1022 -4.82 -43.61 6.74
C GLN A 1022 -4.41 -42.99 5.41
N GLN A 1023 -3.64 -43.76 4.63
CA GLN A 1023 -3.66 -43.62 3.18
C GLN A 1023 -5.05 -43.98 2.67
N ASN A 1024 -5.95 -42.99 2.64
CA ASN A 1024 -7.09 -43.05 1.75
C ASN A 1024 -6.54 -43.19 0.33
N LYS A 1025 -6.92 -44.28 -0.36
CA LYS A 1025 -6.62 -44.52 -1.77
C LYS A 1025 -7.15 -43.34 -2.59
N THR A 1026 -6.26 -42.41 -2.92
CA THR A 1026 -6.49 -41.33 -3.87
C THR A 1026 -6.29 -41.85 -5.30
N LEU A 1027 -6.83 -41.09 -6.27
CA LEU A 1027 -6.69 -41.31 -7.71
C LEU A 1027 -5.23 -41.48 -8.19
N ASP A 1028 -4.24 -41.24 -7.32
CA ASP A 1028 -2.81 -41.47 -7.52
C ASP A 1028 -2.48 -42.94 -7.89
N GLN A 1029 -3.41 -43.88 -7.69
CA GLN A 1029 -3.24 -45.29 -8.12
C GLN A 1029 -3.52 -45.54 -9.62
N PHE A 1030 -3.99 -44.54 -10.38
CA PHE A 1030 -4.18 -44.70 -11.84
C PHE A 1030 -2.99 -44.23 -12.69
N ILE A 1031 -1.91 -43.74 -12.07
CA ILE A 1031 -0.71 -43.26 -12.76
C ILE A 1031 0.51 -44.06 -12.26
N PRO A 1032 1.00 -45.04 -13.03
CA PRO A 1032 2.30 -45.66 -12.77
C PRO A 1032 3.39 -44.58 -12.81
N LYS A 1033 4.31 -44.59 -11.84
CA LYS A 1033 5.38 -43.58 -11.67
C LYS A 1033 6.46 -43.61 -12.77
N ASP A 1034 6.31 -44.47 -13.77
CA ASP A 1034 7.39 -44.81 -14.71
C ASP A 1034 7.16 -44.30 -16.15
N GLN A 1035 6.13 -43.48 -16.41
CA GLN A 1035 5.90 -42.86 -17.73
C GLN A 1035 5.72 -41.34 -17.62
N VAL A 1036 6.59 -40.59 -18.30
CA VAL A 1036 6.50 -39.12 -18.42
C VAL A 1036 5.46 -38.77 -19.48
N VAL A 1037 4.27 -38.35 -19.05
CA VAL A 1037 3.22 -37.82 -19.94
C VAL A 1037 3.53 -36.36 -20.28
N ALA A 1038 3.46 -35.96 -21.56
CA ALA A 1038 3.83 -34.61 -22.00
C ALA A 1038 2.69 -33.87 -22.73
N ILE A 1039 2.44 -32.60 -22.39
CA ILE A 1039 1.42 -31.75 -23.02
C ILE A 1039 2.06 -30.45 -23.49
N VAL A 1040 1.66 -29.94 -24.65
CA VAL A 1040 2.05 -28.59 -25.11
C VAL A 1040 0.89 -27.64 -24.85
N ALA A 1041 1.13 -26.51 -24.19
CA ALA A 1041 0.15 -25.45 -23.98
C ALA A 1041 0.53 -24.20 -24.79
N ASP A 1042 -0.46 -23.50 -25.35
CA ASP A 1042 -0.22 -22.21 -26.04
C ASP A 1042 0.38 -21.19 -25.05
N HIS A 1043 1.28 -20.34 -25.52
CA HIS A 1043 1.87 -19.28 -24.71
C HIS A 1043 0.83 -18.35 -24.04
N ARG A 1044 -0.35 -18.17 -24.64
CA ARG A 1044 -1.48 -17.42 -24.08
C ARG A 1044 -2.04 -18.10 -22.82
N GLU A 1045 -1.95 -19.42 -22.74
CA GLU A 1045 -2.42 -20.26 -21.63
C GLU A 1045 -1.37 -20.47 -20.53
N LYS A 1046 -0.13 -19.98 -20.70
CA LYS A 1046 0.97 -20.10 -19.72
C LYS A 1046 0.61 -19.59 -18.31
N ASN A 1047 -0.31 -18.64 -18.21
CA ASN A 1047 -0.78 -18.07 -16.95
C ASN A 1047 -2.11 -18.66 -16.47
N ASN A 1048 -2.68 -19.64 -17.18
CA ASN A 1048 -3.89 -20.33 -16.77
C ASN A 1048 -3.57 -21.31 -15.63
N ARG A 1049 -4.51 -21.43 -14.68
CA ARG A 1049 -4.39 -22.32 -13.52
C ARG A 1049 -4.30 -23.79 -13.95
N VAL A 1050 -4.88 -24.17 -15.09
CA VAL A 1050 -4.82 -25.53 -15.65
C VAL A 1050 -3.38 -26.00 -15.87
N VAL A 1051 -2.49 -25.16 -16.42
CA VAL A 1051 -1.07 -25.49 -16.62
C VAL A 1051 -0.36 -25.78 -15.30
N LYS A 1052 -0.69 -25.03 -14.24
CA LYS A 1052 -0.10 -25.24 -12.92
C LYS A 1052 -0.57 -26.55 -12.29
N GLU A 1053 -1.87 -26.84 -12.39
CA GLU A 1053 -2.45 -28.09 -11.86
C GLU A 1053 -1.92 -29.31 -12.64
N LEU A 1054 -1.67 -29.19 -13.97
CA LEU A 1054 -1.00 -30.22 -14.77
C LEU A 1054 0.43 -30.53 -14.28
N MET A 1055 1.21 -29.50 -13.96
CA MET A 1055 2.56 -29.67 -13.39
C MET A 1055 2.50 -30.32 -11.99
N GLU A 1056 1.50 -29.98 -11.18
CA GLU A 1056 1.29 -30.61 -9.86
C GLU A 1056 0.88 -32.09 -9.99
N LEU A 1057 0.21 -32.48 -11.08
CA LEU A 1057 -0.12 -33.87 -11.42
C LEU A 1057 1.06 -34.67 -11.99
N GLY A 1058 2.26 -34.06 -12.11
CA GLY A 1058 3.46 -34.72 -12.64
C GLY A 1058 3.52 -34.80 -14.17
N VAL A 1059 2.67 -34.06 -14.89
CA VAL A 1059 2.69 -33.98 -16.36
C VAL A 1059 3.78 -33.00 -16.81
N SER A 1060 4.61 -33.40 -17.78
CA SER A 1060 5.61 -32.53 -18.40
C SER A 1060 4.94 -31.55 -19.36
N VAL A 1061 4.70 -30.31 -18.91
CA VAL A 1061 4.09 -29.27 -19.75
C VAL A 1061 5.14 -28.41 -20.43
N LYS A 1062 5.13 -28.37 -21.77
CA LYS A 1062 5.90 -27.42 -22.59
C LYS A 1062 5.00 -26.27 -23.02
N THR A 1063 5.54 -25.07 -23.10
CA THR A 1063 4.79 -23.91 -23.60
C THR A 1063 5.40 -23.43 -24.90
N GLU A 1064 4.61 -23.37 -25.96
CA GLU A 1064 5.03 -22.94 -27.30
C GLU A 1064 3.92 -22.07 -27.92
N GLN A 1065 4.21 -21.32 -28.97
CA GLN A 1065 3.17 -20.59 -29.70
C GLN A 1065 2.45 -21.57 -30.61
N LEU A 1066 1.19 -21.88 -30.32
CA LEU A 1066 0.41 -22.81 -31.14
C LEU A 1066 -0.33 -22.03 -32.23
N ILE A 1067 -0.39 -22.61 -33.43
CA ILE A 1067 -1.10 -22.03 -34.57
C ILE A 1067 -2.62 -22.11 -34.30
N SER A 1068 -3.08 -23.22 -33.73
CA SER A 1068 -4.47 -23.49 -33.36
C SER A 1068 -4.50 -24.46 -32.18
N ALA A 1069 -5.53 -24.39 -31.32
CA ALA A 1069 -5.67 -25.07 -30.03
C ALA A 1069 -4.97 -24.39 -28.84
N ASP A 1070 -5.58 -24.55 -27.66
CA ASP A 1070 -5.04 -24.09 -26.37
C ASP A 1070 -4.09 -25.13 -25.76
N TYR A 1071 -4.39 -26.41 -25.94
CA TYR A 1071 -3.57 -27.54 -25.49
C TYR A 1071 -3.44 -28.59 -26.59
N VAL A 1072 -2.22 -29.08 -26.81
CA VAL A 1072 -1.92 -30.23 -27.68
C VAL A 1072 -1.54 -31.40 -26.80
N VAL A 1073 -2.37 -32.42 -26.86
CA VAL A 1073 -2.29 -33.63 -26.05
C VAL A 1073 -1.42 -34.69 -26.74
N SER A 1074 -1.47 -34.73 -28.07
CA SER A 1074 -0.59 -35.52 -28.93
C SER A 1074 -0.46 -34.84 -30.29
N GLY A 1075 0.50 -35.23 -31.12
CA GLY A 1075 0.62 -34.71 -32.50
C GLY A 1075 -0.64 -34.89 -33.38
N LYS A 1076 -1.63 -35.65 -32.89
CA LYS A 1076 -2.94 -35.86 -33.53
C LYS A 1076 -4.09 -35.16 -32.81
N VAL A 1077 -3.92 -34.74 -31.55
CA VAL A 1077 -5.00 -34.30 -30.66
C VAL A 1077 -4.82 -32.86 -30.22
N GLY A 1078 -5.70 -31.99 -30.69
CA GLY A 1078 -5.79 -30.59 -30.28
C GLY A 1078 -7.03 -30.34 -29.42
N VAL A 1079 -6.88 -29.53 -28.38
CA VAL A 1079 -7.93 -29.18 -27.42
C VAL A 1079 -8.09 -27.67 -27.33
N GLU A 1080 -9.32 -27.19 -27.55
CA GLU A 1080 -9.73 -25.81 -27.27
C GLU A 1080 -10.42 -25.77 -25.90
N LEU A 1081 -10.05 -24.81 -25.04
CA LEU A 1081 -10.62 -24.60 -23.72
C LEU A 1081 -11.41 -23.28 -23.70
N LYS A 1082 -12.69 -23.32 -23.37
CA LYS A 1082 -13.51 -22.13 -23.16
C LYS A 1082 -14.20 -22.13 -21.81
N LYS A 1083 -14.22 -20.99 -21.13
CA LYS A 1083 -15.05 -20.81 -19.94
C LYS A 1083 -16.50 -20.56 -20.34
N VAL A 1084 -17.45 -20.88 -19.46
CA VAL A 1084 -18.89 -20.69 -19.72
C VAL A 1084 -19.23 -19.28 -20.24
N PRO A 1085 -18.77 -18.17 -19.61
CA PRO A 1085 -19.02 -16.82 -20.15
C PRO A 1085 -18.36 -16.55 -21.51
N ASP A 1086 -17.14 -17.05 -21.73
CA ASP A 1086 -16.38 -16.86 -22.98
C ASP A 1086 -16.97 -17.68 -24.14
N PHE A 1087 -17.52 -18.85 -23.84
CA PHE A 1087 -18.26 -19.68 -24.79
C PHE A 1087 -19.49 -18.93 -25.29
N VAL A 1088 -20.33 -18.40 -24.39
CA VAL A 1088 -21.51 -17.61 -24.77
C VAL A 1088 -21.12 -16.35 -25.54
N ALA A 1089 -20.08 -15.62 -25.10
CA ALA A 1089 -19.58 -14.45 -25.81
C ALA A 1089 -19.10 -14.80 -27.24
N SER A 1090 -18.42 -15.93 -27.43
CA SER A 1090 -17.94 -16.35 -28.75
C SER A 1090 -19.05 -16.74 -29.74
N ILE A 1091 -20.24 -17.10 -29.24
CA ILE A 1091 -21.45 -17.29 -30.05
C ILE A 1091 -21.98 -15.93 -30.53
N ILE A 1092 -22.04 -14.93 -29.63
CA ILE A 1092 -22.47 -13.57 -29.95
C ILE A 1092 -21.54 -12.94 -31.00
N ASP A 1093 -20.24 -13.09 -30.79
CA ASP A 1093 -19.17 -12.56 -31.67
C ASP A 1093 -19.04 -13.33 -33.00
N ARG A 1094 -19.78 -14.43 -33.19
CA ARG A 1094 -19.77 -15.32 -34.37
C ARG A 1094 -18.42 -15.97 -34.72
N ARG A 1095 -17.42 -15.90 -33.84
CA ARG A 1095 -16.07 -16.43 -34.08
C ARG A 1095 -15.88 -17.90 -33.70
N LEU A 1096 -16.79 -18.48 -32.92
CA LEU A 1096 -16.65 -19.85 -32.41
C LEU A 1096 -16.55 -20.90 -33.54
N LEU A 1097 -17.35 -20.75 -34.60
CA LEU A 1097 -17.36 -21.70 -35.72
C LEU A 1097 -16.04 -21.69 -36.51
N ASP A 1098 -15.41 -20.52 -36.66
CA ASP A 1098 -14.14 -20.39 -37.35
C ASP A 1098 -13.01 -21.07 -36.57
N GLN A 1099 -13.01 -20.91 -35.24
CA GLN A 1099 -12.05 -21.61 -34.38
C GLN A 1099 -12.23 -23.14 -34.43
N MET A 1100 -13.47 -23.62 -34.44
CA MET A 1100 -13.74 -25.06 -34.57
C MET A 1100 -13.33 -25.62 -35.93
N ARG A 1101 -13.49 -24.83 -37.01
CA ARG A 1101 -13.00 -25.19 -38.35
C ARG A 1101 -11.48 -25.28 -38.38
N GLU A 1102 -10.78 -24.28 -37.83
CA GLU A 1102 -9.33 -24.23 -37.77
C GLU A 1102 -8.75 -25.38 -36.93
N LEU A 1103 -9.37 -25.68 -35.78
CA LEU A 1103 -9.00 -26.80 -34.93
C LEU A 1103 -9.15 -28.16 -35.65
N LYS A 1104 -10.19 -28.32 -36.49
CA LYS A 1104 -10.44 -29.55 -37.26
C LYS A 1104 -9.51 -29.72 -38.45
N GLN A 1105 -9.03 -28.62 -39.04
CA GLN A 1105 -8.08 -28.65 -40.15
C GLN A 1105 -6.67 -29.05 -39.70
N ASN A 1106 -6.28 -28.64 -38.49
CA ASN A 1106 -4.91 -28.81 -38.00
C ASN A 1106 -4.69 -30.07 -37.15
N PHE A 1107 -5.76 -30.69 -36.64
CA PHE A 1107 -5.68 -31.90 -35.82
C PHE A 1107 -6.63 -33.00 -36.31
N GLU A 1108 -6.13 -34.24 -36.36
CA GLU A 1108 -6.91 -35.44 -36.72
C GLU A 1108 -8.07 -35.66 -35.73
N LYS A 1109 -7.81 -35.39 -34.45
CA LYS A 1109 -8.77 -35.46 -33.34
C LYS A 1109 -8.83 -34.09 -32.66
N SER A 1110 -10.02 -33.48 -32.64
CA SER A 1110 -10.24 -32.16 -32.04
C SER A 1110 -11.22 -32.30 -30.89
N VAL A 1111 -10.99 -31.63 -29.76
CA VAL A 1111 -11.88 -31.66 -28.59
C VAL A 1111 -12.13 -30.24 -28.08
N LEU A 1112 -13.38 -29.95 -27.70
CA LEU A 1112 -13.76 -28.72 -27.03
C LEU A 1112 -14.04 -29.00 -25.55
N ILE A 1113 -13.37 -28.29 -24.64
CA ILE A 1113 -13.65 -28.33 -23.20
C ILE A 1113 -14.34 -27.03 -22.77
N ILE A 1114 -15.48 -27.16 -22.09
CA ILE A 1114 -16.20 -26.04 -21.46
C ILE A 1114 -15.99 -26.10 -19.94
N GLU A 1115 -15.40 -25.04 -19.37
CA GLU A 1115 -15.07 -24.92 -17.93
C GLU A 1115 -16.03 -23.97 -17.20
N GLY A 1116 -16.74 -24.48 -16.18
CA GLY A 1116 -17.56 -23.70 -15.25
C GLY A 1116 -18.72 -24.47 -14.61
N GLU A 1117 -19.21 -23.99 -13.46
CA GLU A 1117 -20.42 -24.50 -12.78
C GLU A 1117 -21.69 -23.69 -13.12
N GLU A 1118 -21.52 -22.58 -13.84
CA GLU A 1118 -22.62 -21.71 -14.27
C GLU A 1118 -23.47 -22.42 -15.34
N ASP A 1119 -24.79 -22.25 -15.26
CA ASP A 1119 -25.69 -22.73 -16.30
C ASP A 1119 -25.51 -21.89 -17.57
N ILE A 1120 -25.07 -22.54 -18.66
CA ILE A 1120 -24.84 -21.92 -19.97
C ILE A 1120 -26.09 -21.25 -20.53
N PHE A 1121 -27.30 -21.64 -20.09
CA PHE A 1121 -28.58 -21.06 -20.51
C PHE A 1121 -29.04 -19.87 -19.66
N SER A 1122 -28.39 -19.62 -18.52
CA SER A 1122 -28.79 -18.56 -17.56
C SER A 1122 -28.16 -17.19 -17.85
N ILE A 1123 -27.20 -17.13 -18.77
CA ILE A 1123 -26.49 -15.90 -19.14
C ILE A 1123 -27.40 -15.02 -20.02
N ARG A 1124 -27.72 -13.81 -19.53
CA ARG A 1124 -28.55 -12.83 -20.26
C ARG A 1124 -27.94 -12.52 -21.64
N GLN A 1125 -28.81 -12.34 -22.64
CA GLN A 1125 -28.55 -11.86 -24.02
C GLN A 1125 -28.46 -12.91 -25.15
N VAL A 1126 -28.61 -14.21 -24.89
CA VAL A 1126 -28.64 -15.24 -25.96
C VAL A 1126 -29.85 -16.16 -25.79
N HIS A 1127 -30.58 -16.40 -26.87
CA HIS A 1127 -31.74 -17.30 -26.86
C HIS A 1127 -31.29 -18.77 -26.78
N ALA A 1128 -32.00 -19.61 -26.01
CA ALA A 1128 -31.64 -21.02 -25.79
C ALA A 1128 -31.46 -21.82 -27.10
N ASN A 1129 -32.32 -21.60 -28.09
CA ASN A 1129 -32.20 -22.24 -29.41
C ASN A 1129 -30.90 -21.91 -30.15
N ALA A 1130 -30.29 -20.74 -29.94
CA ALA A 1130 -29.01 -20.39 -30.56
C ALA A 1130 -27.86 -21.17 -29.93
N ILE A 1131 -27.92 -21.40 -28.62
CA ILE A 1131 -26.96 -22.24 -27.88
C ILE A 1131 -27.11 -23.70 -28.34
N TRP A 1132 -28.34 -24.21 -28.41
CA TRP A 1132 -28.62 -25.55 -28.92
C TRP A 1132 -28.17 -25.73 -30.37
N GLY A 1133 -28.45 -24.77 -31.25
CA GLY A 1133 -28.01 -24.83 -32.65
C GLY A 1133 -26.49 -24.84 -32.79
N MET A 1134 -25.78 -24.10 -31.93
CA MET A 1134 -24.31 -24.09 -31.94
C MET A 1134 -23.72 -25.41 -31.44
N LEU A 1135 -24.21 -25.93 -30.31
CA LEU A 1135 -23.76 -27.21 -29.76
C LEU A 1135 -24.00 -28.35 -30.75
N ALA A 1136 -25.17 -28.38 -31.39
CA ALA A 1136 -25.49 -29.35 -32.44
C ALA A 1136 -24.57 -29.21 -33.66
N SER A 1137 -24.24 -27.99 -34.09
CA SER A 1137 -23.31 -27.76 -35.20
C SER A 1137 -21.88 -28.23 -34.88
N ILE A 1138 -21.40 -28.04 -33.65
CA ILE A 1138 -20.08 -28.52 -33.23
C ILE A 1138 -20.05 -30.05 -33.15
N ALA A 1139 -21.06 -30.63 -32.49
CA ALA A 1139 -21.12 -32.07 -32.26
C ALA A 1139 -21.40 -32.88 -33.54
N LEU A 1140 -22.35 -32.44 -34.38
CA LEU A 1140 -22.78 -33.18 -35.57
C LEU A 1140 -22.13 -32.66 -36.85
N GLY A 1141 -22.00 -31.34 -36.99
CA GLY A 1141 -21.47 -30.71 -38.21
C GLY A 1141 -19.94 -30.84 -38.32
N PHE A 1142 -19.21 -30.47 -37.28
CA PHE A 1142 -17.74 -30.59 -37.26
C PHE A 1142 -17.23 -31.92 -36.70
N ASN A 1143 -18.13 -32.72 -36.10
CA ASN A 1143 -17.80 -33.97 -35.42
C ASN A 1143 -16.67 -33.75 -34.38
N ILE A 1144 -16.87 -32.76 -33.50
CA ILE A 1144 -15.97 -32.40 -32.40
C ILE A 1144 -16.66 -32.76 -31.07
N PRO A 1145 -16.09 -33.68 -30.26
CA PRO A 1145 -16.58 -33.97 -28.93
C PRO A 1145 -16.52 -32.75 -28.00
N ILE A 1146 -17.59 -32.55 -27.22
CA ILE A 1146 -17.73 -31.47 -26.24
C ILE A 1146 -17.70 -32.09 -24.84
N LEU A 1147 -16.75 -31.66 -24.00
CA LEU A 1147 -16.58 -32.15 -22.62
C LEU A 1147 -16.72 -31.00 -21.63
N TYR A 1148 -17.34 -31.27 -20.47
CA TYR A 1148 -17.57 -30.27 -19.42
C TYR A 1148 -16.70 -30.53 -18.19
N THR A 1149 -16.18 -29.46 -17.59
CA THR A 1149 -15.33 -29.47 -16.39
C THR A 1149 -15.75 -28.36 -15.43
N LYS A 1150 -15.63 -28.56 -14.11
CA LYS A 1150 -16.13 -27.58 -13.13
C LYS A 1150 -15.13 -26.48 -12.84
N ASN A 1151 -13.85 -26.83 -12.78
CA ASN A 1151 -12.78 -25.94 -12.36
C ASN A 1151 -11.43 -26.36 -12.98
N PRO A 1152 -10.38 -25.51 -12.91
CA PRO A 1152 -9.09 -25.80 -13.54
C PRO A 1152 -8.39 -27.10 -13.12
N LYS A 1153 -8.67 -27.62 -11.92
CA LYS A 1153 -8.10 -28.89 -11.45
C LYS A 1153 -8.76 -30.08 -12.15
N ASP A 1154 -10.07 -30.01 -12.36
CA ASP A 1154 -10.82 -31.01 -13.14
C ASP A 1154 -10.36 -31.00 -14.61
N THR A 1155 -10.17 -29.81 -15.19
CA THR A 1155 -9.63 -29.63 -16.54
C THR A 1155 -8.24 -30.26 -16.70
N ALA A 1156 -7.32 -29.97 -15.77
CA ALA A 1156 -5.98 -30.55 -15.77
C ALA A 1156 -6.01 -32.08 -15.63
N SER A 1157 -6.88 -32.61 -14.79
CA SER A 1157 -7.04 -34.06 -14.61
C SER A 1157 -7.53 -34.74 -15.89
N LEU A 1158 -8.52 -34.14 -16.57
CA LEU A 1158 -9.03 -34.64 -17.84
C LEU A 1158 -7.96 -34.64 -18.93
N LEU A 1159 -7.21 -33.53 -19.07
CA LEU A 1159 -6.11 -33.40 -20.03
C LEU A 1159 -5.00 -34.45 -19.78
N ALA A 1160 -4.65 -34.70 -18.52
CA ALA A 1160 -3.65 -35.71 -18.16
C ALA A 1160 -4.11 -37.13 -18.55
N VAL A 1161 -5.38 -37.46 -18.33
CA VAL A 1161 -5.96 -38.76 -18.72
C VAL A 1161 -5.99 -38.92 -20.24
N MET A 1162 -6.35 -37.86 -20.99
CA MET A 1162 -6.32 -37.87 -22.45
C MET A 1162 -4.90 -38.07 -22.99
N ALA A 1163 -3.92 -37.36 -22.42
CA ALA A 1163 -2.51 -37.45 -22.82
C ALA A 1163 -1.94 -38.84 -22.58
N LYS A 1164 -2.24 -39.42 -21.42
CA LYS A 1164 -1.85 -40.81 -21.12
C LYS A 1164 -2.41 -41.78 -22.16
N ARG A 1165 -3.73 -41.76 -22.42
CA ARG A 1165 -4.36 -42.69 -23.38
C ARG A 1165 -3.79 -42.59 -24.79
N GLU A 1166 -3.44 -41.39 -25.25
CA GLU A 1166 -2.91 -41.20 -26.61
C GLU A 1166 -1.40 -41.50 -26.70
N GLN A 1167 -0.65 -41.40 -25.61
CA GLN A 1167 0.81 -41.59 -25.57
C GLN A 1167 1.24 -43.02 -25.16
N ASP A 1168 0.35 -43.81 -24.56
CA ASP A 1168 0.63 -45.16 -24.02
C ASP A 1168 0.67 -46.29 -25.10
N THR A 1169 0.96 -45.97 -26.38
CA THR A 1169 0.90 -46.93 -27.51
C THR A 1169 2.25 -47.33 -28.13
N GLY A 1170 3.39 -47.03 -27.48
CA GLY A 1170 4.69 -47.56 -27.87
C GLY A 1170 5.28 -47.04 -29.20
N ARG A 1171 4.76 -45.95 -29.77
CA ARG A 1171 5.32 -45.28 -30.96
C ARG A 1171 6.19 -44.09 -30.54
N SER A 1172 7.34 -43.91 -31.19
CA SER A 1172 8.24 -42.77 -30.99
C SER A 1172 7.51 -41.44 -31.21
N TYR A 1173 7.50 -40.59 -30.19
CA TYR A 1173 6.68 -39.39 -30.09
C TYR A 1173 7.43 -38.15 -30.62
N SER A 1174 6.86 -37.46 -31.61
CA SER A 1174 7.33 -36.14 -32.06
C SER A 1174 6.35 -35.06 -31.59
N LEU A 1175 6.89 -34.04 -30.90
CA LEU A 1175 6.14 -32.98 -30.23
C LEU A 1175 5.96 -31.69 -31.03
N HIS A 1176 6.37 -31.65 -32.31
CA HIS A 1176 6.35 -30.39 -33.07
C HIS A 1176 5.06 -30.24 -33.87
N ALA A 1177 4.25 -29.26 -33.49
CA ALA A 1177 3.19 -28.69 -34.30
C ALA A 1177 3.67 -27.36 -34.91
N GLY A 1178 4.49 -27.44 -35.97
CA GLY A 1178 4.92 -26.25 -36.73
C GLY A 1178 6.05 -26.52 -37.71
N LYS A 1179 6.02 -25.89 -38.89
CA LYS A 1179 7.12 -25.94 -39.86
C LYS A 1179 8.31 -25.05 -39.40
N PRO A 1180 9.57 -25.51 -39.54
CA PRO A 1180 10.77 -24.80 -39.06
C PRO A 1180 11.01 -23.45 -39.76
N VAL A 1181 11.50 -22.45 -38.99
CA VAL A 1181 11.54 -21.02 -39.39
C VAL A 1181 12.91 -20.59 -39.91
N SER A 1182 14.01 -21.29 -39.57
CA SER A 1182 15.37 -20.98 -40.05
C SER A 1182 16.01 -22.09 -40.89
N ASP A 1183 16.91 -21.73 -41.80
CA ASP A 1183 17.62 -22.68 -42.68
C ASP A 1183 18.46 -23.71 -41.90
N ILE A 1184 19.01 -23.32 -40.74
CA ILE A 1184 19.77 -24.21 -39.85
C ILE A 1184 18.84 -25.23 -39.19
N GLU A 1185 17.68 -24.80 -38.70
CA GLU A 1185 16.67 -25.70 -38.12
C GLU A 1185 16.07 -26.62 -39.19
N GLN A 1186 15.93 -26.15 -40.44
CA GLN A 1186 15.53 -26.99 -41.56
C GLN A 1186 16.57 -28.08 -41.85
N GLN A 1187 17.86 -27.77 -41.73
CA GLN A 1187 18.93 -28.76 -41.94
C GLN A 1187 18.96 -29.82 -40.83
N GLU A 1188 18.88 -29.40 -39.57
CA GLU A 1188 18.79 -30.31 -38.41
C GLU A 1188 17.54 -31.19 -38.51
N PHE A 1189 16.41 -30.60 -38.90
CA PHE A 1189 15.15 -31.31 -39.07
C PHE A 1189 15.21 -32.34 -40.22
N PHE A 1190 15.78 -31.96 -41.38
CA PHE A 1190 15.93 -32.85 -42.53
C PHE A 1190 16.71 -34.13 -42.17
N LEU A 1191 17.84 -33.99 -41.49
CA LEU A 1191 18.63 -35.17 -41.06
C LEU A 1191 17.91 -35.97 -39.96
N SER A 1192 17.26 -35.30 -39.01
CA SER A 1192 16.49 -35.98 -37.96
C SER A 1192 15.28 -36.78 -38.47
N SER A 1193 14.87 -36.55 -39.73
CA SER A 1193 13.80 -37.33 -40.36
C SER A 1193 14.22 -38.76 -40.73
N ILE A 1194 15.53 -39.04 -40.72
CA ILE A 1194 16.08 -40.35 -41.04
C ILE A 1194 15.88 -41.30 -39.84
N PRO A 1195 15.41 -42.54 -40.04
CA PRO A 1195 15.14 -43.48 -38.95
C PRO A 1195 16.35 -43.71 -38.03
N ASN A 1196 16.13 -43.64 -36.72
CA ASN A 1196 17.14 -43.73 -35.66
C ASN A 1196 18.15 -42.57 -35.61
N MET A 1197 17.85 -41.43 -36.25
CA MET A 1197 18.63 -40.20 -36.15
C MET A 1197 17.88 -39.14 -35.34
N GLY A 1198 18.30 -38.90 -34.09
CA GLY A 1198 17.75 -37.82 -33.27
C GLY A 1198 18.38 -36.45 -33.57
N LEU A 1199 17.72 -35.36 -33.16
CA LEU A 1199 18.20 -33.98 -33.31
C LEU A 1199 19.64 -33.75 -32.80
N VAL A 1200 20.03 -34.44 -31.72
CA VAL A 1200 21.38 -34.37 -31.15
C VAL A 1200 22.42 -34.96 -32.11
N ASN A 1201 22.13 -36.10 -32.72
CA ASN A 1201 23.03 -36.75 -33.67
C ASN A 1201 23.03 -36.05 -35.03
N ALA A 1202 21.88 -35.51 -35.46
CA ALA A 1202 21.77 -34.67 -36.66
C ALA A 1202 22.63 -33.40 -36.52
N ARG A 1203 22.59 -32.73 -35.36
CA ARG A 1203 23.46 -31.59 -35.08
C ARG A 1203 24.94 -31.98 -35.07
N ARG A 1204 25.32 -33.08 -34.41
CA ARG A 1204 26.71 -33.58 -34.42
C ARG A 1204 27.23 -33.90 -35.83
N LEU A 1205 26.38 -34.48 -36.68
CA LEU A 1205 26.71 -34.74 -38.09
C LEU A 1205 26.94 -33.43 -38.86
N LEU A 1206 26.08 -32.42 -38.65
CA LEU A 1206 26.21 -31.11 -39.31
C LEU A 1206 27.39 -30.30 -38.77
N GLU A 1207 27.70 -30.40 -37.48
CA GLU A 1207 28.89 -29.78 -36.88
C GLU A 1207 30.19 -30.40 -37.41
N TYR A 1208 30.21 -31.72 -37.61
CA TYR A 1208 31.40 -32.44 -38.09
C TYR A 1208 31.60 -32.31 -39.61
N PHE A 1209 30.54 -32.47 -40.41
CA PHE A 1209 30.62 -32.48 -41.88
C PHE A 1209 30.27 -31.14 -42.54
N GLY A 1210 29.74 -30.18 -41.78
CA GLY A 1210 29.46 -28.80 -42.20
C GLY A 1210 28.24 -28.61 -43.12
N SER A 1211 27.78 -29.63 -43.82
CA SER A 1211 26.61 -29.56 -44.69
C SER A 1211 25.93 -30.92 -44.89
N ILE A 1212 24.63 -30.92 -45.23
CA ILE A 1212 23.88 -32.15 -45.57
C ILE A 1212 24.55 -32.88 -46.74
N LYS A 1213 25.03 -32.16 -47.75
CA LYS A 1213 25.69 -32.76 -48.93
C LYS A 1213 26.92 -33.56 -48.53
N SER A 1214 27.71 -33.03 -47.60
CA SER A 1214 28.88 -33.71 -47.03
C SER A 1214 28.48 -34.96 -46.24
N VAL A 1215 27.39 -34.88 -45.47
CA VAL A 1215 26.85 -36.03 -44.72
C VAL A 1215 26.43 -37.14 -45.69
N VAL A 1216 25.66 -36.85 -46.73
CA VAL A 1216 25.15 -37.88 -47.68
C VAL A 1216 26.29 -38.57 -48.46
N GLY A 1217 27.39 -37.87 -48.73
CA GLY A 1217 28.54 -38.41 -49.45
C GLY A 1217 29.60 -39.11 -48.58
N SER A 1218 29.34 -39.31 -47.28
CA SER A 1218 30.31 -39.87 -46.34
C SER A 1218 30.21 -41.38 -46.19
N SER A 1219 31.35 -42.04 -45.92
CA SER A 1219 31.42 -43.50 -45.75
C SER A 1219 31.00 -43.95 -44.35
N SER A 1220 30.71 -45.25 -44.19
CA SER A 1220 30.37 -45.82 -42.88
C SER A 1220 31.50 -45.67 -41.85
N GLU A 1221 32.75 -45.67 -42.31
CA GLU A 1221 33.94 -45.45 -41.47
C GLU A 1221 34.02 -44.01 -40.96
N ASP A 1222 33.55 -43.03 -41.73
CA ASP A 1222 33.56 -41.62 -41.33
C ASP A 1222 32.48 -41.30 -40.29
N PHE A 1223 31.32 -41.95 -40.37
CA PHE A 1223 30.26 -41.77 -39.38
C PHE A 1223 30.63 -42.35 -38.00
N VAL A 1224 31.37 -43.47 -37.95
CA VAL A 1224 31.78 -44.11 -36.68
C VAL A 1224 32.81 -43.26 -35.91
N LYS A 1225 33.48 -42.32 -36.57
CA LYS A 1225 34.40 -41.37 -35.91
C LYS A 1225 33.66 -40.33 -35.05
N ILE A 1226 32.33 -40.21 -35.18
CA ILE A 1226 31.51 -39.23 -34.46
C ILE A 1226 30.94 -39.84 -33.20
N ASP A 1227 31.19 -39.17 -32.08
CA ASP A 1227 30.80 -39.62 -30.76
C ASP A 1227 29.26 -39.74 -30.65
N GLY A 1228 28.76 -40.95 -30.38
CA GLY A 1228 27.33 -41.28 -30.33
C GLY A 1228 26.75 -41.92 -31.61
N ILE A 1229 27.54 -42.16 -32.66
CA ILE A 1229 27.12 -42.90 -33.86
C ILE A 1229 27.80 -44.27 -33.90
N GLY A 1230 27.05 -45.33 -33.59
CA GLY A 1230 27.54 -46.70 -33.62
C GLY A 1230 27.61 -47.30 -35.03
N LYS A 1231 28.42 -48.35 -35.19
CA LYS A 1231 28.68 -49.04 -36.47
C LYS A 1231 27.41 -49.44 -37.24
N LYS A 1232 26.41 -49.99 -36.55
CA LYS A 1232 25.11 -50.35 -37.16
C LYS A 1232 24.32 -49.14 -37.68
N THR A 1233 24.42 -48.00 -37.01
CA THR A 1233 23.73 -46.76 -37.43
C THR A 1233 24.42 -46.16 -38.65
N ALA A 1234 25.76 -46.19 -38.68
CA ALA A 1234 26.56 -45.75 -39.81
C ALA A 1234 26.31 -46.58 -41.08
N GLU A 1235 26.33 -47.92 -40.98
CA GLU A 1235 26.07 -48.82 -42.11
C GLU A 1235 24.68 -48.61 -42.71
N ARG A 1236 23.66 -48.41 -41.86
CA ARG A 1236 22.28 -48.18 -42.29
C ARG A 1236 22.05 -46.81 -42.94
N LEU A 1237 22.86 -45.82 -42.57
CA LEU A 1237 22.82 -44.49 -43.19
C LEU A 1237 23.35 -44.52 -44.61
N VAL A 1238 24.49 -45.19 -44.81
CA VAL A 1238 25.05 -45.40 -46.14
C VAL A 1238 24.08 -46.23 -46.99
N GLU A 1239 23.52 -47.32 -46.46
CA GLU A 1239 22.49 -48.09 -47.18
C GLU A 1239 21.30 -47.22 -47.57
N PHE A 1240 20.81 -46.37 -46.67
CA PHE A 1240 19.67 -45.49 -46.96
C PHE A 1240 19.98 -44.45 -48.06
N PHE A 1241 21.18 -43.90 -48.09
CA PHE A 1241 21.59 -42.90 -49.10
C PHE A 1241 21.89 -43.53 -50.47
N GLU A 1242 22.31 -44.78 -50.51
CA GLU A 1242 22.68 -45.48 -51.76
C GLU A 1242 21.54 -46.32 -52.36
N LYS A 1243 20.48 -46.59 -51.60
CA LYS A 1243 19.37 -47.46 -52.04
C LYS A 1243 18.52 -46.79 -53.12
N GLU A 1244 18.47 -47.41 -54.30
CA GLU A 1244 17.65 -46.95 -55.41
C GLU A 1244 16.15 -47.01 -55.10
N TYR A 1245 15.42 -45.98 -55.52
CA TYR A 1245 13.98 -45.87 -55.30
C TYR A 1245 13.20 -46.76 -56.26
N ILE A 1246 12.63 -47.85 -55.75
CA ILE A 1246 11.79 -48.77 -56.55
C ILE A 1246 10.31 -48.45 -56.31
N PHE A 1247 9.67 -47.78 -57.27
CA PHE A 1247 8.24 -47.48 -57.25
C PHE A 1247 7.42 -48.69 -57.71
N LYS A 1248 6.72 -49.39 -56.80
CA LYS A 1248 5.68 -50.36 -57.17
C LYS A 1248 4.33 -49.65 -57.17
N LYS A 1249 3.71 -49.60 -58.36
CA LYS A 1249 2.39 -49.03 -58.64
C LYS A 1249 1.30 -49.60 -57.73
#